data_AF-A0A2A8D1G7-F1
#
_entry.id   AF-A0A2A8D1G7-F1
#
_cell.length_a   1.000
_cell.length_b   1.000
_cell.length_c   1.000
_cell.angle_alpha   90.00
_cell.angle_beta   90.00
_cell.angle_gamma   90.00
#
_symmetry.space_group_name_H-M   'P 1'
#
loop_
_entity.id
_entity.type
_entity.pdbx_description
1 polymer ?
#
loop_
_entity_poly.entity_id
_entity_poly.type
_entity_poly.pdbx_seq_one_letter_code
_entity_poly.pdbx_strand_id
1 'polypeptide(L)'
;MRSRVTTASTLFTLLSLLITFGSAGSAHAQRGDVVVDDDGAASVGNPVNCDGSGTTDVYASVTDAVNAVNGDGNLESIYICPGTYGADENVLIESNLTITGAGVDLVTLESSASDAQEEAMTVASGFGLSGIELGNFTIVHNSSGIANASTIVIGDDVDGVEIADIRLQRQGDLSNTSSAMQLNGTNIEVKNSEVSGGPIGFYGDPQHNYTIQNNTVRGAGDEAIWIVDGDNIAIVDNVIEATADGDAGDDYIGIAVYNAETSLRLTGNDVREITRSAVLLGAGIPIENPVDASVVPLADAGQMRSLVLANNTLGPVAFLTESDASTLRSESGNASSNATGVHVLRRTITLAPSTGGSAAYGNSALDAASSGDVIQLTNNATYSESVTLGKNLGFAVPNAAEIDEITLSDNVVVTTPSGTLTIVSALNVGLNTEIDGNAVVLESQASLSDGGLLSGRLQVTRTVGSGQSSSFGNIGLSLTSNGTTGPGEVTVTRIDGEPVTDGVGSINRLYDVTAATNTGLNLDVDVEYDDGSNGGDDELSTASVNDASLLGLFHSADGGQTWLEEPGVSRDLANNTFSVSGLSALGRYTLAEAGGALPVELASFSAHLEGQDVVLTWATTSETNNAGFRVQQKSAGAFDDVGFVDGVVNSVDKRTYVYRVNDLDVGPHTFRLEQVDLDGSTSLSDEVTVSVGLKGAYEVSPVSPNPVSDRAEFKVAVKSQQRVVVELFDALGRRVRTLYDGEMRPGTAHPVTVQRASLTSGHYFIRVQGEGFATTRRMVIVQ
;
A
#
# COMPACT_ATOMS: atom_id res chain seq x y z
N MET A 1 -5.00 -28.80 61.54
CA MET A 1 -6.36 -29.40 61.45
C MET A 1 -6.70 -29.45 59.96
N ARG A 2 -7.16 -30.56 59.35
CA ARG A 2 -8.45 -31.26 59.50
C ARG A 2 -9.67 -30.35 59.26
N SER A 3 -10.69 -30.67 58.43
CA SER A 3 -10.83 -31.62 57.29
C SER A 3 -12.29 -31.64 56.78
N ARG A 4 -12.52 -31.76 55.45
CA ARG A 4 -13.84 -32.02 54.79
C ARG A 4 -14.83 -30.84 54.91
N VAL A 5 -15.74 -30.55 53.96
CA VAL A 5 -16.53 -31.39 53.04
C VAL A 5 -16.31 -30.96 51.56
N THR A 6 -15.86 -31.79 50.60
CA THR A 6 -16.50 -32.90 49.84
C THR A 6 -17.50 -32.48 48.72
N THR A 7 -17.12 -32.77 47.46
CA THR A 7 -17.96 -33.01 46.24
C THR A 7 -19.05 -32.02 45.81
N ALA A 8 -18.76 -31.22 44.78
CA ALA A 8 -19.75 -30.67 43.82
C ALA A 8 -19.07 -30.17 42.51
N SER A 9 -18.31 -31.01 41.80
CA SER A 9 -17.63 -30.58 40.55
C SER A 9 -17.31 -31.74 39.58
N THR A 10 -18.34 -32.53 39.22
CA THR A 10 -18.21 -33.63 38.24
C THR A 10 -19.54 -33.95 37.53
N LEU A 11 -20.43 -32.97 37.36
CA LEU A 11 -21.78 -33.19 36.84
C LEU A 11 -22.32 -32.06 35.95
N PHE A 12 -21.45 -31.34 35.23
CA PHE A 12 -21.84 -30.23 34.34
C PHE A 12 -21.14 -30.25 32.97
N THR A 13 -20.67 -31.44 32.55
CA THR A 13 -19.95 -31.66 31.28
C THR A 13 -20.55 -32.84 30.50
N LEU A 14 -21.85 -33.10 30.68
CA LEU A 14 -22.54 -34.29 30.15
C LEU A 14 -24.05 -34.06 29.92
N LEU A 15 -24.46 -32.80 29.71
CA LEU A 15 -25.87 -32.41 29.47
C LEU A 15 -26.04 -31.38 28.33
N SER A 16 -25.01 -31.23 27.48
CA SER A 16 -25.03 -30.36 26.29
C SER A 16 -24.75 -31.12 24.98
N LEU A 17 -24.70 -32.46 25.05
CA LEU A 17 -24.35 -33.36 23.94
C LEU A 17 -25.49 -34.38 23.69
N LEU A 18 -26.73 -33.89 23.74
CA LEU A 18 -27.94 -34.73 23.72
C LEU A 18 -29.18 -34.01 23.13
N ILE A 19 -28.98 -32.90 22.41
CA ILE A 19 -30.02 -32.18 21.65
C ILE A 19 -29.44 -31.72 20.30
N THR A 20 -28.91 -32.67 19.52
CA THR A 20 -28.71 -32.58 18.04
C THR A 20 -28.31 -33.91 17.39
N PHE A 21 -28.47 -35.06 18.09
CA PHE A 21 -28.81 -36.28 17.36
C PHE A 21 -30.32 -36.27 17.16
N GLY A 22 -30.76 -35.74 16.02
CA GLY A 22 -31.96 -36.28 15.40
C GLY A 22 -31.73 -37.78 15.27
N SER A 23 -32.66 -38.59 15.76
CA SER A 23 -32.56 -40.03 15.56
C SER A 23 -32.50 -40.30 14.06
N ALA A 24 -31.63 -41.23 13.63
CA ALA A 24 -31.89 -42.01 12.43
C ALA A 24 -33.21 -42.76 12.67
N GLY A 25 -34.31 -42.09 12.36
CA GLY A 25 -35.62 -42.69 12.32
C GLY A 25 -35.60 -43.61 11.12
N SER A 26 -35.57 -44.91 11.37
CA SER A 26 -35.78 -45.90 10.31
C SER A 26 -37.07 -45.53 9.60
N ALA A 27 -36.95 -45.09 8.35
CA ALA A 27 -38.09 -44.76 7.52
C ALA A 27 -39.04 -45.96 7.52
N HIS A 28 -40.32 -45.70 7.77
CA HIS A 28 -41.37 -46.70 7.79
C HIS A 28 -42.49 -46.13 6.94
N ALA A 29 -42.86 -46.85 5.88
CA ALA A 29 -43.88 -46.44 4.93
C ALA A 29 -45.12 -45.87 5.63
N GLN A 30 -45.45 -44.62 5.28
CA GLN A 30 -46.62 -43.93 5.80
C GLN A 30 -47.89 -44.40 5.10
N ARG A 31 -49.03 -43.98 5.64
CA ARG A 31 -50.34 -44.48 5.20
C ARG A 31 -50.87 -43.70 3.99
N GLY A 32 -50.12 -43.73 2.89
CA GLY A 32 -50.41 -43.08 1.62
C GLY A 32 -49.44 -43.52 0.52
N ASP A 33 -48.17 -43.71 0.91
CA ASP A 33 -47.05 -44.08 0.04
C ASP A 33 -47.35 -45.29 -0.87
N VAL A 34 -46.72 -45.27 -2.05
CA VAL A 34 -46.49 -46.49 -2.84
C VAL A 34 -45.27 -47.19 -2.26
N VAL A 35 -45.44 -48.39 -1.74
CA VAL A 35 -44.33 -49.21 -1.25
C VAL A 35 -43.84 -50.11 -2.37
N VAL A 36 -42.53 -50.11 -2.62
CA VAL A 36 -41.82 -51.04 -3.50
C VAL A 36 -41.13 -52.09 -2.63
N ASP A 37 -41.54 -53.36 -2.76
CA ASP A 37 -41.03 -54.49 -1.98
C ASP A 37 -39.99 -55.34 -2.75
N ASP A 38 -39.25 -56.21 -2.04
CA ASP A 38 -38.14 -57.02 -2.59
C ASP A 38 -38.58 -58.23 -3.44
N ASP A 39 -39.90 -58.45 -3.58
CA ASP A 39 -40.51 -59.36 -4.56
C ASP A 39 -40.95 -58.67 -5.87
N GLY A 40 -40.84 -57.34 -5.93
CA GLY A 40 -41.22 -56.51 -7.07
C GLY A 40 -42.65 -55.97 -7.03
N ALA A 41 -43.43 -56.22 -5.98
CA ALA A 41 -44.76 -55.63 -5.84
C ALA A 41 -44.71 -54.14 -5.45
N ALA A 42 -45.18 -53.27 -6.34
CA ALA A 42 -45.58 -51.90 -6.00
C ALA A 42 -47.03 -51.89 -5.48
N SER A 43 -47.32 -51.28 -4.33
CA SER A 43 -48.71 -51.18 -3.84
C SER A 43 -49.01 -49.97 -2.96
N VAL A 44 -50.29 -49.56 -2.93
CA VAL A 44 -50.77 -48.30 -2.34
C VAL A 44 -51.45 -48.50 -0.98
N GLY A 45 -51.08 -47.69 0.01
CA GLY A 45 -51.98 -47.29 1.12
C GLY A 45 -52.25 -48.32 2.24
N ASN A 46 -51.46 -49.40 2.30
CA ASN A 46 -51.44 -50.36 3.39
C ASN A 46 -49.97 -50.68 3.73
N PRO A 47 -49.57 -50.88 5.00
CA PRO A 47 -48.18 -51.21 5.31
C PRO A 47 -47.86 -52.61 4.78
N VAL A 48 -47.24 -52.65 3.59
CA VAL A 48 -46.54 -53.82 3.10
C VAL A 48 -45.38 -54.08 4.06
N ASN A 49 -45.17 -55.36 4.33
CA ASN A 49 -44.19 -55.84 5.27
C ASN A 49 -42.91 -56.04 4.45
N CYS A 50 -41.93 -55.13 4.51
CA CYS A 50 -40.61 -55.32 3.89
C CYS A 50 -39.94 -56.55 4.53
N ASP A 51 -40.27 -57.76 4.06
CA ASP A 51 -40.10 -58.99 4.85
C ASP A 51 -39.03 -59.95 4.35
N GLY A 52 -38.35 -59.56 3.27
CA GLY A 52 -37.13 -60.22 2.80
C GLY A 52 -37.41 -61.63 2.29
N SER A 53 -38.58 -61.85 1.69
CA SER A 53 -39.02 -63.15 1.21
C SER A 53 -38.99 -63.30 -0.31
N GLY A 54 -38.66 -62.23 -1.05
CA GLY A 54 -38.34 -62.28 -2.47
C GLY A 54 -37.10 -63.15 -2.76
N THR A 55 -37.15 -63.95 -3.83
CA THR A 55 -35.99 -64.72 -4.32
C THR A 55 -35.89 -64.70 -5.85
N THR A 56 -36.34 -63.62 -6.49
CA THR A 56 -36.42 -63.48 -7.94
C THR A 56 -36.23 -62.02 -8.37
N ASP A 57 -35.06 -61.71 -8.93
CA ASP A 57 -34.85 -60.79 -10.06
C ASP A 57 -35.92 -59.70 -10.27
N VAL A 58 -35.82 -58.64 -9.48
CA VAL A 58 -36.73 -57.48 -9.54
C VAL A 58 -36.15 -56.41 -10.47
N TYR A 59 -36.63 -56.39 -11.72
CA TYR A 59 -36.09 -55.55 -12.81
C TYR A 59 -36.99 -54.38 -13.27
N ALA A 60 -38.19 -54.21 -12.70
CA ALA A 60 -39.19 -53.25 -13.19
C ALA A 60 -39.97 -52.46 -12.10
N SER A 61 -39.86 -52.83 -10.83
CA SER A 61 -40.83 -52.39 -9.80
C SER A 61 -40.77 -50.89 -9.44
N VAL A 62 -39.58 -50.28 -9.52
CA VAL A 62 -39.40 -48.84 -9.27
C VAL A 62 -40.04 -48.02 -10.41
N THR A 63 -39.80 -48.43 -11.66
CA THR A 63 -40.39 -47.81 -12.85
C THR A 63 -41.92 -48.00 -12.88
N ASP A 64 -42.43 -49.19 -12.54
CA ASP A 64 -43.87 -49.44 -12.36
C ASP A 64 -44.49 -48.58 -11.24
N ALA A 65 -43.78 -48.36 -10.12
CA ALA A 65 -44.25 -47.49 -9.05
C ALA A 65 -44.31 -46.02 -9.47
N VAL A 66 -43.27 -45.51 -10.15
CA VAL A 66 -43.26 -44.15 -10.70
C VAL A 66 -44.34 -43.96 -11.77
N ASN A 67 -44.54 -44.95 -12.66
CA ASN A 67 -45.64 -44.97 -13.62
C ASN A 67 -47.02 -44.94 -12.94
N ALA A 68 -47.18 -45.64 -11.80
CA ALA A 68 -48.42 -45.62 -11.02
C ALA A 68 -48.69 -44.24 -10.38
N VAL A 69 -47.65 -43.51 -9.93
CA VAL A 69 -47.78 -42.13 -9.44
C VAL A 69 -48.06 -41.15 -10.57
N ASN A 70 -47.27 -41.18 -11.66
CA ASN A 70 -47.49 -40.35 -12.86
C ASN A 70 -48.93 -40.52 -13.41
N GLY A 71 -49.54 -41.71 -13.23
CA GLY A 71 -50.91 -42.03 -13.62
C GLY A 71 -52.03 -41.67 -12.62
N ASP A 72 -51.72 -41.41 -11.34
CA ASP A 72 -52.69 -41.08 -10.29
C ASP A 72 -52.21 -39.91 -9.42
N GLY A 73 -52.58 -38.69 -9.83
CA GLY A 73 -52.30 -37.42 -9.14
C GLY A 73 -53.02 -37.22 -7.80
N ASN A 74 -53.15 -38.28 -7.00
CA ASN A 74 -53.42 -38.28 -5.57
C ASN A 74 -52.28 -38.96 -4.77
N LEU A 75 -51.25 -39.47 -5.46
CA LEU A 75 -50.05 -40.07 -4.90
C LEU A 75 -48.90 -39.07 -5.03
N GLU A 76 -48.11 -38.91 -3.96
CA GLU A 76 -47.04 -37.90 -3.86
C GLU A 76 -45.73 -38.52 -3.30
N SER A 77 -45.72 -39.81 -2.93
CA SER A 77 -44.60 -40.49 -2.27
C SER A 77 -44.40 -41.96 -2.68
N ILE A 78 -43.15 -42.34 -2.90
CA ILE A 78 -42.67 -43.73 -3.06
C ILE A 78 -41.68 -44.05 -1.94
N TYR A 79 -41.85 -45.21 -1.31
CA TYR A 79 -40.90 -45.78 -0.35
C TYR A 79 -40.33 -47.11 -0.86
N ILE A 80 -39.00 -47.24 -0.91
CA ILE A 80 -38.30 -48.45 -1.39
C ILE A 80 -37.76 -49.24 -0.19
N CYS A 81 -38.21 -50.49 -0.04
CA CYS A 81 -37.72 -51.44 0.97
C CYS A 81 -36.22 -51.78 0.74
N PRO A 82 -35.49 -52.30 1.76
CA PRO A 82 -34.11 -52.74 1.58
C PRO A 82 -33.98 -53.84 0.52
N GLY A 83 -33.05 -53.71 -0.42
CA GLY A 83 -32.86 -54.65 -1.53
C GLY A 83 -31.95 -54.09 -2.63
N THR A 84 -31.56 -54.97 -3.57
CA THR A 84 -30.98 -54.56 -4.86
C THR A 84 -32.05 -54.70 -5.94
N TYR A 85 -32.28 -53.64 -6.68
CA TYR A 85 -33.28 -53.53 -7.74
C TYR A 85 -32.58 -53.28 -9.07
N GLY A 86 -32.84 -54.11 -10.06
CA GLY A 86 -32.37 -53.87 -11.43
C GLY A 86 -33.27 -52.85 -12.13
N ALA A 87 -32.68 -52.02 -12.98
CA ALA A 87 -33.39 -51.15 -13.91
C ALA A 87 -33.12 -51.58 -15.35
N ASP A 88 -34.07 -52.32 -15.93
CA ASP A 88 -34.09 -52.62 -17.38
C ASP A 88 -34.55 -51.42 -18.22
N GLU A 89 -35.20 -50.42 -17.61
CA GLU A 89 -35.62 -49.14 -18.23
C GLU A 89 -35.35 -47.96 -17.27
N ASN A 90 -35.03 -46.78 -17.82
CA ASN A 90 -34.74 -45.56 -17.05
C ASN A 90 -35.92 -45.17 -16.14
N VAL A 91 -35.64 -44.69 -14.92
CA VAL A 91 -36.70 -44.20 -14.02
C VAL A 91 -37.14 -42.79 -14.44
N LEU A 92 -38.23 -42.69 -15.19
CA LEU A 92 -38.78 -41.44 -15.73
C LEU A 92 -39.87 -40.82 -14.83
N ILE A 93 -39.57 -39.66 -14.24
CA ILE A 93 -40.45 -38.91 -13.35
C ILE A 93 -41.13 -37.78 -14.14
N GLU A 94 -42.47 -37.81 -14.20
CA GLU A 94 -43.32 -36.83 -14.91
C GLU A 94 -44.32 -36.14 -13.97
N SER A 95 -44.09 -36.21 -12.65
CA SER A 95 -44.98 -35.68 -11.62
C SER A 95 -44.23 -35.22 -10.36
N ASN A 96 -44.87 -34.41 -9.52
CA ASN A 96 -44.31 -33.94 -8.24
C ASN A 96 -44.31 -35.11 -7.24
N LEU A 97 -43.13 -35.57 -6.84
CA LEU A 97 -42.96 -36.86 -6.17
C LEU A 97 -41.71 -36.89 -5.27
N THR A 98 -41.87 -37.41 -4.06
CA THR A 98 -40.79 -37.85 -3.16
C THR A 98 -40.48 -39.34 -3.39
N ILE A 99 -39.24 -39.70 -3.72
CA ILE A 99 -38.73 -41.09 -3.74
C ILE A 99 -37.71 -41.27 -2.62
N THR A 100 -38.02 -42.10 -1.63
CA THR A 100 -37.14 -42.34 -0.47
C THR A 100 -36.86 -43.84 -0.28
N GLY A 101 -35.58 -44.21 -0.25
CA GLY A 101 -35.15 -45.57 0.11
C GLY A 101 -35.05 -45.79 1.62
N ALA A 102 -34.88 -47.05 2.02
CA ALA A 102 -34.63 -47.44 3.40
C ALA A 102 -33.26 -46.98 3.97
N GLY A 103 -32.34 -46.51 3.12
CA GLY A 103 -31.00 -46.03 3.47
C GLY A 103 -29.95 -46.33 2.41
N VAL A 104 -28.91 -45.50 2.34
CA VAL A 104 -27.69 -45.79 1.57
C VAL A 104 -27.10 -47.14 1.99
N ASP A 105 -26.65 -47.94 1.02
CA ASP A 105 -26.20 -49.34 1.17
C ASP A 105 -27.27 -50.34 1.69
N LEU A 106 -28.50 -49.88 1.96
CA LEU A 106 -29.66 -50.74 2.24
C LEU A 106 -30.56 -50.89 1.00
N VAL A 107 -30.65 -49.84 0.18
CA VAL A 107 -31.29 -49.85 -1.14
C VAL A 107 -30.23 -49.58 -2.20
N THR A 108 -30.15 -50.45 -3.22
CA THR A 108 -29.29 -50.27 -4.39
C THR A 108 -30.14 -50.36 -5.66
N LEU A 109 -30.02 -49.36 -6.54
CA LEU A 109 -30.57 -49.35 -7.89
C LEU A 109 -29.42 -49.62 -8.87
N GLU A 110 -29.45 -50.75 -9.57
CA GLU A 110 -28.40 -51.17 -10.53
C GLU A 110 -28.91 -51.03 -11.97
N SER A 111 -28.26 -50.19 -12.77
CA SER A 111 -28.64 -50.03 -14.18
C SER A 111 -28.29 -51.25 -15.02
N SER A 112 -29.12 -51.55 -16.02
CA SER A 112 -28.74 -52.40 -17.15
C SER A 112 -27.38 -51.97 -17.73
N ALA A 113 -26.62 -52.96 -18.21
CA ALA A 113 -25.37 -52.77 -18.95
C ALA A 113 -25.53 -53.14 -20.45
N SER A 114 -26.74 -53.48 -20.89
CA SER A 114 -27.04 -53.94 -22.25
C SER A 114 -27.76 -52.92 -23.13
N ASP A 115 -28.35 -51.88 -22.53
CA ASP A 115 -29.32 -51.04 -23.21
C ASP A 115 -28.73 -49.70 -23.65
N ALA A 116 -29.16 -49.25 -24.82
CA ALA A 116 -28.71 -48.00 -25.44
C ALA A 116 -29.61 -46.84 -25.01
N GLN A 117 -29.82 -46.70 -23.71
CA GLN A 117 -30.43 -45.54 -23.06
C GLN A 117 -29.38 -44.91 -22.14
N GLU A 118 -29.40 -43.59 -22.03
CA GLU A 118 -28.20 -42.82 -21.66
C GLU A 118 -28.20 -42.41 -20.17
N GLU A 119 -29.30 -42.64 -19.45
CA GLU A 119 -29.52 -42.22 -18.06
C GLU A 119 -30.08 -43.34 -17.15
N ALA A 120 -29.78 -43.30 -15.84
CA ALA A 120 -30.40 -44.21 -14.88
C ALA A 120 -31.72 -43.67 -14.30
N MET A 121 -31.80 -42.35 -14.10
CA MET A 121 -32.99 -41.67 -13.58
C MET A 121 -33.14 -40.28 -14.19
N THR A 122 -34.35 -39.94 -14.64
CA THR A 122 -34.64 -38.70 -15.36
C THR A 122 -35.91 -38.05 -14.83
N VAL A 123 -35.85 -36.80 -14.40
CA VAL A 123 -37.03 -35.93 -14.28
C VAL A 123 -37.22 -35.21 -15.61
N ALA A 124 -38.41 -35.36 -16.22
CA ALA A 124 -38.72 -34.76 -17.52
C ALA A 124 -38.71 -33.22 -17.47
N SER A 125 -38.32 -32.55 -18.56
CA SER A 125 -38.47 -31.10 -18.68
C SER A 125 -39.95 -30.70 -18.75
N GLY A 126 -40.41 -29.71 -17.97
CA GLY A 126 -41.79 -29.23 -18.10
C GLY A 126 -42.31 -28.28 -17.02
N PHE A 127 -42.91 -27.16 -17.48
CA PHE A 127 -43.58 -26.16 -16.66
C PHE A 127 -44.60 -26.76 -15.66
N GLY A 128 -44.24 -26.70 -14.38
CA GLY A 128 -45.12 -27.04 -13.25
C GLY A 128 -44.63 -28.18 -12.37
N LEU A 129 -43.59 -28.91 -12.79
CA LEU A 129 -42.91 -29.89 -11.94
C LEU A 129 -42.17 -29.18 -10.81
N SER A 130 -42.48 -29.54 -9.56
CA SER A 130 -41.88 -28.90 -8.39
C SER A 130 -41.98 -29.71 -7.10
N GLY A 131 -41.04 -29.48 -6.18
CA GLY A 131 -40.99 -30.18 -4.89
C GLY A 131 -40.68 -31.68 -5.05
N ILE A 132 -39.70 -32.00 -5.88
CA ILE A 132 -39.25 -33.38 -6.12
C ILE A 132 -38.13 -33.69 -5.12
N GLU A 133 -38.25 -34.78 -4.37
CA GLU A 133 -37.28 -35.18 -3.35
C GLU A 133 -36.75 -36.60 -3.66
N LEU A 134 -35.44 -36.76 -3.80
CA LEU A 134 -34.78 -38.03 -4.13
C LEU A 134 -33.76 -38.35 -3.03
N GLY A 135 -33.89 -39.48 -2.32
CA GLY A 135 -32.93 -39.78 -1.26
C GLY A 135 -32.92 -41.15 -0.60
N ASN A 136 -31.89 -41.38 0.21
CA ASN A 136 -31.68 -42.59 1.03
C ASN A 136 -31.52 -43.90 0.22
N PHE A 137 -30.78 -43.87 -0.89
CA PHE A 137 -30.41 -45.05 -1.67
C PHE A 137 -29.06 -44.91 -2.39
N THR A 138 -28.51 -46.03 -2.86
CA THR A 138 -27.36 -46.11 -3.74
C THR A 138 -27.82 -46.31 -5.20
N ILE A 139 -27.23 -45.64 -6.18
CA ILE A 139 -27.32 -45.99 -7.60
C ILE A 139 -25.95 -46.50 -8.08
N VAL A 140 -25.93 -47.64 -8.74
CA VAL A 140 -24.77 -48.17 -9.49
C VAL A 140 -25.11 -48.09 -10.98
N HIS A 141 -24.38 -47.26 -11.72
CA HIS A 141 -24.57 -47.04 -13.16
C HIS A 141 -23.44 -47.69 -13.95
N ASN A 142 -23.79 -48.71 -14.73
CA ASN A 142 -22.88 -49.48 -15.57
C ASN A 142 -22.65 -48.80 -16.92
N SER A 143 -21.67 -47.90 -17.00
CA SER A 143 -21.30 -47.18 -18.22
C SER A 143 -20.77 -48.12 -19.31
N SER A 144 -21.38 -48.03 -20.49
CA SER A 144 -21.01 -48.77 -21.71
C SER A 144 -19.97 -48.04 -22.59
N GLY A 145 -19.42 -46.91 -22.13
CA GLY A 145 -18.44 -46.10 -22.86
C GLY A 145 -19.03 -45.13 -23.90
N ILE A 146 -20.35 -45.01 -23.94
CA ILE A 146 -21.06 -44.03 -24.80
C ILE A 146 -20.87 -42.62 -24.20
N ALA A 147 -20.62 -41.63 -25.06
CA ALA A 147 -20.48 -40.23 -24.65
C ALA A 147 -21.81 -39.65 -24.13
N ASN A 148 -21.74 -38.67 -23.22
CA ASN A 148 -22.88 -37.91 -22.65
C ASN A 148 -23.82 -38.66 -21.66
N ALA A 149 -23.60 -39.94 -21.36
CA ALA A 149 -24.51 -40.75 -20.54
C ALA A 149 -24.57 -40.34 -19.04
N SER A 150 -25.51 -39.48 -18.65
CA SER A 150 -25.61 -38.88 -17.30
C SER A 150 -26.43 -39.72 -16.30
N THR A 151 -25.98 -39.90 -15.05
CA THR A 151 -26.66 -40.87 -14.13
C THR A 151 -28.01 -40.38 -13.61
N ILE A 152 -28.06 -39.16 -13.07
CA ILE A 152 -29.31 -38.45 -12.77
C ILE A 152 -29.41 -37.25 -13.70
N VAL A 153 -30.54 -37.10 -14.39
CA VAL A 153 -30.87 -35.92 -15.19
C VAL A 153 -32.12 -35.22 -14.63
N ILE A 154 -32.03 -33.92 -14.40
CA ILE A 154 -33.17 -33.04 -14.12
C ILE A 154 -33.34 -32.12 -15.32
N GLY A 155 -34.48 -32.24 -16.01
CA GLY A 155 -34.81 -31.41 -17.18
C GLY A 155 -35.06 -29.93 -16.87
N ASP A 156 -35.28 -29.17 -17.93
CA ASP A 156 -35.54 -27.73 -17.91
C ASP A 156 -36.96 -27.43 -17.36
N ASP A 157 -37.20 -26.19 -16.90
CA ASP A 157 -38.47 -25.70 -16.34
C ASP A 157 -38.98 -26.43 -15.06
N VAL A 158 -38.18 -27.29 -14.44
CA VAL A 158 -38.45 -27.93 -13.12
C VAL A 158 -38.00 -26.99 -11.99
N ASP A 159 -38.78 -26.85 -10.90
CA ASP A 159 -38.50 -25.91 -9.80
C ASP A 159 -38.54 -26.55 -8.40
N GLY A 160 -37.45 -26.51 -7.64
CA GLY A 160 -37.39 -27.05 -6.28
C GLY A 160 -37.17 -28.56 -6.28
N VAL A 161 -35.91 -28.98 -6.45
CA VAL A 161 -35.51 -30.39 -6.44
C VAL A 161 -34.49 -30.64 -5.34
N GLU A 162 -34.74 -31.59 -4.45
CA GLU A 162 -33.83 -32.03 -3.41
C GLU A 162 -33.26 -33.42 -3.75
N ILE A 163 -31.93 -33.54 -3.77
CA ILE A 163 -31.18 -34.78 -3.94
C ILE A 163 -30.35 -34.97 -2.67
N ALA A 164 -30.78 -35.86 -1.76
CA ALA A 164 -30.25 -35.93 -0.39
C ALA A 164 -29.89 -37.36 0.05
N ASP A 165 -28.75 -37.52 0.71
CA ASP A 165 -28.31 -38.80 1.28
C ASP A 165 -28.30 -39.94 0.22
N ILE A 166 -27.65 -39.72 -0.92
CA ILE A 166 -27.50 -40.69 -2.03
C ILE A 166 -26.03 -41.08 -2.22
N ARG A 167 -25.78 -42.31 -2.70
CA ARG A 167 -24.47 -42.70 -3.27
C ARG A 167 -24.59 -43.01 -4.76
N LEU A 168 -23.86 -42.30 -5.63
CA LEU A 168 -23.73 -42.59 -7.06
C LEU A 168 -22.38 -43.24 -7.36
N GLN A 169 -22.41 -44.45 -7.91
CA GLN A 169 -21.22 -45.16 -8.40
C GLN A 169 -21.33 -45.43 -9.90
N ARG A 170 -20.60 -44.67 -10.72
CA ARG A 170 -20.41 -45.01 -12.14
C ARG A 170 -19.26 -46.00 -12.26
N GLN A 171 -19.47 -47.07 -13.02
CA GLN A 171 -18.50 -48.16 -13.22
C GLN A 171 -18.51 -48.59 -14.68
N GLY A 172 -17.38 -49.01 -15.24
CA GLY A 172 -17.27 -49.42 -16.65
C GLY A 172 -16.22 -48.61 -17.40
N ASP A 173 -16.54 -48.21 -18.63
CA ASP A 173 -15.69 -47.30 -19.42
C ASP A 173 -16.14 -45.85 -19.19
N LEU A 174 -15.24 -45.01 -18.67
CA LEU A 174 -15.46 -43.60 -18.33
C LEU A 174 -14.65 -42.65 -19.24
N SER A 175 -14.03 -43.15 -20.30
CA SER A 175 -13.12 -42.39 -21.17
C SER A 175 -13.77 -41.25 -21.97
N ASN A 176 -15.11 -41.19 -22.02
CA ASN A 176 -15.87 -40.07 -22.56
C ASN A 176 -16.59 -39.32 -21.42
N THR A 177 -16.31 -38.04 -21.28
CA THR A 177 -16.86 -37.18 -20.22
C THR A 177 -18.39 -37.18 -20.26
N SER A 178 -18.98 -37.34 -19.07
CA SER A 178 -20.41 -37.55 -18.86
C SER A 178 -20.71 -37.38 -17.37
N SER A 179 -21.82 -36.73 -17.02
CA SER A 179 -22.04 -36.26 -15.65
C SER A 179 -22.58 -37.35 -14.73
N ALA A 180 -22.17 -37.35 -13.47
CA ALA A 180 -22.89 -38.15 -12.47
C ALA A 180 -24.26 -37.54 -12.16
N MET A 181 -24.37 -36.21 -12.15
CA MET A 181 -25.65 -35.50 -12.12
C MET A 181 -25.64 -34.39 -13.16
N GLN A 182 -26.71 -34.23 -13.93
CA GLN A 182 -26.92 -33.14 -14.87
C GLN A 182 -28.24 -32.43 -14.54
N LEU A 183 -28.14 -31.19 -14.09
CA LEU A 183 -29.17 -30.56 -13.27
C LEU A 183 -29.59 -29.20 -13.86
N ASN A 184 -30.58 -29.20 -14.76
CA ASN A 184 -30.95 -28.01 -15.53
C ASN A 184 -32.04 -27.14 -14.86
N GLY A 185 -32.81 -27.67 -13.91
CA GLY A 185 -33.91 -26.96 -13.25
C GLY A 185 -33.50 -25.78 -12.35
N THR A 186 -34.49 -25.11 -11.78
CA THR A 186 -34.39 -24.02 -10.80
C THR A 186 -34.48 -24.56 -9.36
N ASN A 187 -33.86 -23.88 -8.39
CA ASN A 187 -33.92 -24.20 -6.95
C ASN A 187 -33.52 -25.65 -6.63
N ILE A 188 -32.35 -26.08 -7.10
CA ILE A 188 -31.87 -27.46 -6.88
C ILE A 188 -30.92 -27.51 -5.68
N GLU A 189 -31.19 -28.42 -4.74
CA GLU A 189 -30.30 -28.77 -3.63
C GLU A 189 -29.73 -30.18 -3.80
N VAL A 190 -28.40 -30.34 -3.75
CA VAL A 190 -27.70 -31.63 -3.69
C VAL A 190 -26.94 -31.71 -2.38
N LYS A 191 -27.27 -32.66 -1.50
CA LYS A 191 -26.68 -32.71 -0.16
C LYS A 191 -26.37 -34.10 0.40
N ASN A 192 -25.38 -34.14 1.29
CA ASN A 192 -24.89 -35.32 2.02
C ASN A 192 -24.50 -36.52 1.14
N SER A 193 -24.31 -36.34 -0.16
CA SER A 193 -24.25 -37.42 -1.13
C SER A 193 -22.81 -37.75 -1.53
N GLU A 194 -22.53 -39.02 -1.84
CA GLU A 194 -21.23 -39.47 -2.37
C GLU A 194 -21.36 -39.77 -3.86
N VAL A 195 -20.45 -39.20 -4.67
CA VAL A 195 -20.49 -39.23 -6.13
C VAL A 195 -19.13 -39.69 -6.64
N SER A 196 -19.09 -40.77 -7.41
CA SER A 196 -17.87 -41.28 -8.03
C SER A 196 -18.04 -41.59 -9.52
N GLY A 197 -17.11 -41.11 -10.34
CA GLY A 197 -17.03 -41.39 -11.79
C GLY A 197 -17.65 -40.33 -12.71
N GLY A 198 -17.78 -39.08 -12.26
CA GLY A 198 -18.24 -37.95 -13.10
C GLY A 198 -18.67 -36.70 -12.32
N PRO A 199 -18.79 -35.53 -12.98
CA PRO A 199 -19.18 -34.27 -12.34
C PRO A 199 -20.60 -34.24 -11.75
N ILE A 200 -20.81 -33.31 -10.82
CA ILE A 200 -22.12 -32.70 -10.56
C ILE A 200 -22.20 -31.44 -11.45
N GLY A 201 -22.97 -31.52 -12.54
CA GLY A 201 -23.11 -30.48 -13.57
C GLY A 201 -24.48 -29.80 -13.54
N PHE A 202 -24.52 -28.49 -13.78
CA PHE A 202 -25.74 -27.67 -13.88
C PHE A 202 -25.71 -26.80 -15.13
N TYR A 203 -26.85 -26.72 -15.83
CA TYR A 203 -27.05 -25.84 -16.99
C TYR A 203 -28.34 -25.03 -16.81
N GLY A 204 -28.22 -23.80 -16.33
CA GLY A 204 -29.37 -22.95 -15.99
C GLY A 204 -29.67 -21.86 -17.00
N ASP A 205 -30.73 -21.11 -16.69
CA ASP A 205 -30.83 -19.69 -17.01
C ASP A 205 -30.33 -18.85 -15.81
N PRO A 206 -30.03 -17.55 -15.99
CA PRO A 206 -29.44 -16.71 -14.93
C PRO A 206 -30.36 -16.41 -13.73
N GLN A 207 -31.53 -17.04 -13.61
CA GLN A 207 -32.47 -16.98 -12.49
C GLN A 207 -32.42 -18.24 -11.59
N HIS A 208 -31.68 -19.29 -11.99
CA HIS A 208 -31.69 -20.59 -11.32
C HIS A 208 -30.83 -20.59 -10.03
N ASN A 209 -31.36 -21.08 -8.91
CA ASN A 209 -30.61 -21.19 -7.65
C ASN A 209 -30.12 -22.62 -7.38
N TYR A 210 -28.92 -22.75 -6.82
CA TYR A 210 -28.25 -24.03 -6.59
C TYR A 210 -27.59 -24.11 -5.20
N THR A 211 -27.82 -25.20 -4.47
CA THR A 211 -27.09 -25.53 -3.24
C THR A 211 -26.43 -26.90 -3.39
N ILE A 212 -25.13 -27.00 -3.08
CA ILE A 212 -24.35 -28.24 -3.10
C ILE A 212 -23.65 -28.34 -1.74
N GLN A 213 -24.14 -29.19 -0.84
CA GLN A 213 -23.68 -29.21 0.56
C GLN A 213 -23.29 -30.60 1.12
N ASN A 214 -22.16 -30.69 1.84
CA ASN A 214 -21.67 -31.90 2.53
C ASN A 214 -21.40 -33.11 1.60
N ASN A 215 -21.25 -32.92 0.29
CA ASN A 215 -21.06 -34.01 -0.65
C ASN A 215 -19.59 -34.45 -0.75
N THR A 216 -19.36 -35.68 -1.21
CA THR A 216 -18.02 -36.20 -1.54
C THR A 216 -17.96 -36.55 -3.02
N VAL A 217 -17.16 -35.84 -3.82
CA VAL A 217 -17.03 -36.06 -5.27
C VAL A 217 -15.65 -36.63 -5.62
N ARG A 218 -15.62 -37.72 -6.39
CA ARG A 218 -14.42 -38.52 -6.71
C ARG A 218 -14.36 -38.88 -8.19
N GLY A 219 -13.14 -38.96 -8.76
CA GLY A 219 -12.94 -39.55 -10.09
C GLY A 219 -13.75 -38.85 -11.19
N ALA A 220 -13.69 -37.52 -11.23
CA ALA A 220 -14.28 -36.74 -12.31
C ALA A 220 -13.19 -36.37 -13.34
N GLY A 221 -13.50 -36.58 -14.63
CA GLY A 221 -12.50 -36.55 -15.71
C GLY A 221 -12.15 -35.17 -16.27
N ASP A 222 -12.89 -34.12 -15.94
CA ASP A 222 -12.56 -32.73 -16.27
C ASP A 222 -12.86 -31.85 -15.05
N GLU A 223 -14.06 -31.26 -14.94
CA GLU A 223 -14.56 -30.70 -13.68
C GLU A 223 -15.16 -31.76 -12.75
N ALA A 224 -15.09 -31.56 -11.43
CA ALA A 224 -15.85 -32.32 -10.43
C ALA A 224 -17.18 -31.66 -10.03
N ILE A 225 -17.23 -30.32 -10.00
CA ILE A 225 -18.48 -29.55 -9.97
C ILE A 225 -18.43 -28.52 -11.09
N TRP A 226 -19.48 -28.45 -11.91
CA TRP A 226 -19.61 -27.54 -13.04
C TRP A 226 -20.97 -26.82 -12.98
N ILE A 227 -20.99 -25.49 -13.01
CA ILE A 227 -22.22 -24.69 -13.19
C ILE A 227 -22.08 -23.73 -14.38
N VAL A 228 -23.02 -23.81 -15.33
CA VAL A 228 -23.29 -22.80 -16.36
C VAL A 228 -24.57 -22.06 -16.00
N ASP A 229 -24.45 -20.74 -15.77
CA ASP A 229 -25.54 -19.78 -15.51
C ASP A 229 -26.42 -20.06 -14.27
N GLY A 230 -26.67 -19.03 -13.44
CA GLY A 230 -27.51 -19.12 -12.24
C GLY A 230 -27.54 -17.82 -11.42
N ASP A 231 -28.47 -17.70 -10.45
CA ASP A 231 -28.66 -16.49 -9.63
C ASP A 231 -27.97 -16.58 -8.26
N ASN A 232 -28.34 -17.56 -7.41
CA ASN A 232 -27.71 -17.78 -6.11
C ASN A 232 -27.14 -19.19 -5.99
N ILE A 233 -25.82 -19.28 -5.80
CA ILE A 233 -25.05 -20.52 -5.78
C ILE A 233 -24.35 -20.67 -4.42
N ALA A 234 -24.58 -21.80 -3.74
CA ALA A 234 -23.92 -22.14 -2.48
C ALA A 234 -23.27 -23.53 -2.55
N ILE A 235 -21.93 -23.58 -2.53
CA ILE A 235 -21.13 -24.82 -2.51
C ILE A 235 -20.44 -24.88 -1.14
N VAL A 236 -20.91 -25.78 -0.26
CA VAL A 236 -20.64 -25.73 1.19
C VAL A 236 -20.18 -27.09 1.75
N ASP A 237 -19.05 -27.10 2.46
CA ASP A 237 -18.54 -28.24 3.25
C ASP A 237 -18.35 -29.55 2.43
N ASN A 238 -18.13 -29.47 1.11
CA ASN A 238 -17.92 -30.63 0.24
C ASN A 238 -16.45 -31.09 0.21
N VAL A 239 -16.20 -32.38 -0.01
CA VAL A 239 -14.88 -32.96 -0.27
C VAL A 239 -14.77 -33.30 -1.76
N ILE A 240 -13.73 -32.83 -2.44
CA ILE A 240 -13.55 -32.96 -3.89
C ILE A 240 -12.16 -33.51 -4.20
N GLU A 241 -12.16 -34.66 -4.88
CA GLU A 241 -10.99 -35.44 -5.27
C GLU A 241 -11.10 -35.77 -6.77
N ALA A 242 -10.83 -34.79 -7.63
CA ALA A 242 -10.75 -35.02 -9.07
C ALA A 242 -9.46 -35.76 -9.38
N THR A 243 -9.58 -37.00 -9.86
CA THR A 243 -8.48 -37.91 -10.16
C THR A 243 -8.72 -38.56 -11.51
N ALA A 244 -7.66 -38.73 -12.30
CA ALA A 244 -7.73 -39.28 -13.65
C ALA A 244 -8.48 -40.62 -13.75
N ASP A 245 -9.62 -40.61 -14.43
CA ASP A 245 -10.34 -41.80 -14.93
C ASP A 245 -10.43 -41.70 -16.46
N GLY A 246 -9.52 -42.39 -17.17
CA GLY A 246 -9.48 -42.44 -18.65
C GLY A 246 -8.35 -41.62 -19.30
N ASP A 247 -8.41 -41.52 -20.63
CA ASP A 247 -7.45 -40.79 -21.49
C ASP A 247 -7.73 -39.26 -21.55
N ALA A 248 -8.47 -38.72 -20.56
CA ALA A 248 -8.64 -37.27 -20.40
C ALA A 248 -7.29 -36.60 -20.13
N GLY A 249 -7.09 -35.39 -20.64
CA GLY A 249 -5.83 -34.66 -20.50
C GLY A 249 -5.48 -34.35 -19.04
N ASP A 250 -4.21 -34.00 -18.78
CA ASP A 250 -3.68 -33.74 -17.42
C ASP A 250 -4.26 -32.45 -16.74
N ASP A 251 -5.47 -32.02 -17.09
CA ASP A 251 -5.96 -30.64 -16.97
C ASP A 251 -7.16 -30.48 -15.99
N TYR A 252 -7.35 -31.44 -15.08
CA TYR A 252 -8.47 -31.56 -14.12
C TYR A 252 -8.76 -30.29 -13.30
N ILE A 253 -10.06 -30.03 -13.07
CA ILE A 253 -10.60 -28.87 -12.36
C ILE A 253 -11.46 -29.30 -11.16
N GLY A 254 -11.33 -28.64 -10.02
CA GLY A 254 -12.14 -28.92 -8.82
C GLY A 254 -13.58 -28.41 -8.95
N ILE A 255 -13.73 -27.09 -9.01
CA ILE A 255 -15.03 -26.40 -9.12
C ILE A 255 -14.95 -25.39 -10.27
N ALA A 256 -15.83 -25.48 -11.27
CA ALA A 256 -16.03 -24.45 -12.27
C ALA A 256 -17.40 -23.78 -12.14
N VAL A 257 -17.41 -22.44 -12.12
CA VAL A 257 -18.66 -21.65 -12.19
C VAL A 257 -18.47 -20.61 -13.29
N TYR A 258 -19.20 -20.76 -14.39
CA TYR A 258 -18.95 -19.97 -15.61
C TYR A 258 -19.67 -18.61 -15.62
N ASN A 259 -20.83 -18.50 -14.97
CA ASN A 259 -21.55 -17.24 -14.72
C ASN A 259 -22.41 -17.35 -13.45
N ALA A 260 -22.67 -16.24 -12.75
CA ALA A 260 -23.53 -16.17 -11.57
C ALA A 260 -23.99 -14.73 -11.24
N GLU A 261 -25.31 -14.47 -11.22
CA GLU A 261 -25.88 -13.11 -11.26
C GLU A 261 -26.06 -12.40 -9.91
N THR A 262 -26.48 -13.10 -8.84
CA THR A 262 -26.70 -12.49 -7.52
C THR A 262 -25.65 -12.92 -6.50
N SER A 263 -25.39 -14.22 -6.31
CA SER A 263 -24.39 -14.64 -5.32
C SER A 263 -23.69 -15.96 -5.66
N LEU A 264 -22.40 -16.02 -5.31
CA LEU A 264 -21.62 -17.25 -5.25
C LEU A 264 -20.96 -17.38 -3.88
N ARG A 265 -21.17 -18.52 -3.23
CA ARG A 265 -20.60 -18.86 -1.94
C ARG A 265 -19.87 -20.19 -2.00
N LEU A 266 -18.56 -20.17 -1.84
CA LEU A 266 -17.74 -21.35 -1.57
C LEU A 266 -17.33 -21.32 -0.08
N THR A 267 -17.82 -22.26 0.73
CA THR A 267 -17.49 -22.31 2.17
C THR A 267 -17.06 -23.70 2.62
N GLY A 268 -15.95 -23.82 3.33
CA GLY A 268 -15.56 -25.06 4.03
C GLY A 268 -15.18 -26.27 3.16
N ASN A 269 -15.11 -26.11 1.82
CA ASN A 269 -14.83 -27.22 0.92
C ASN A 269 -13.35 -27.66 0.99
N ASP A 270 -13.08 -28.96 0.91
CA ASP A 270 -11.74 -29.57 0.81
C ASP A 270 -11.50 -30.06 -0.62
N VAL A 271 -10.68 -29.34 -1.39
CA VAL A 271 -10.47 -29.58 -2.82
C VAL A 271 -8.99 -29.94 -3.08
N ARG A 272 -8.73 -31.21 -3.37
CA ARG A 272 -7.37 -31.78 -3.44
C ARG A 272 -7.15 -32.71 -4.63
N GLU A 273 -5.88 -33.03 -4.85
CA GLU A 273 -5.37 -33.91 -5.94
C GLU A 273 -5.58 -33.38 -7.38
N ILE A 274 -6.06 -32.14 -7.50
CA ILE A 274 -6.26 -31.39 -8.75
C ILE A 274 -4.93 -30.98 -9.41
N THR A 275 -4.85 -31.07 -10.75
CA THR A 275 -3.66 -30.69 -11.53
C THR A 275 -3.68 -29.26 -12.08
N ARG A 276 -4.83 -28.78 -12.59
CA ARG A 276 -4.95 -27.46 -13.25
C ARG A 276 -5.43 -26.37 -12.31
N SER A 277 -6.65 -26.48 -11.77
CA SER A 277 -7.17 -25.50 -10.82
C SER A 277 -8.27 -26.03 -9.90
N ALA A 278 -8.13 -25.79 -8.60
CA ALA A 278 -9.12 -26.16 -7.60
C ALA A 278 -10.42 -25.35 -7.72
N VAL A 279 -10.36 -24.11 -8.18
CA VAL A 279 -11.54 -23.26 -8.48
C VAL A 279 -11.27 -22.43 -9.73
N LEU A 280 -12.13 -22.59 -10.73
CA LEU A 280 -12.16 -21.86 -11.99
C LEU A 280 -13.41 -20.98 -12.04
N LEU A 281 -13.25 -19.65 -12.13
CA LEU A 281 -14.37 -18.72 -12.28
C LEU A 281 -14.36 -18.08 -13.66
N GLY A 282 -15.53 -18.12 -14.33
CA GLY A 282 -15.71 -17.68 -15.71
C GLY A 282 -15.96 -16.19 -15.89
N ALA A 283 -15.89 -15.77 -17.16
CA ALA A 283 -16.14 -14.40 -17.58
C ALA A 283 -17.62 -14.03 -17.44
N GLY A 284 -17.92 -13.33 -16.35
CA GLY A 284 -19.28 -13.03 -15.89
C GLY A 284 -19.31 -12.78 -14.38
N ILE A 285 -18.33 -13.32 -13.64
CA ILE A 285 -18.18 -13.13 -12.19
C ILE A 285 -17.21 -11.97 -11.90
N PRO A 286 -17.68 -10.77 -11.54
CA PRO A 286 -16.80 -9.68 -11.11
C PRO A 286 -16.22 -9.95 -9.73
N ILE A 287 -14.91 -9.70 -9.58
CA ILE A 287 -14.16 -9.95 -8.35
C ILE A 287 -13.31 -8.71 -8.04
N GLU A 288 -13.70 -7.95 -7.01
CA GLU A 288 -12.79 -7.02 -6.35
C GLU A 288 -11.87 -7.77 -5.36
N ASN A 289 -10.69 -7.20 -5.11
CA ASN A 289 -9.53 -7.90 -4.55
C ASN A 289 -9.80 -8.51 -3.14
N PRO A 290 -9.70 -9.85 -2.97
CA PRO A 290 -9.99 -10.50 -1.69
C PRO A 290 -8.84 -10.32 -0.68
N VAL A 291 -8.95 -9.32 0.19
CA VAL A 291 -8.04 -9.10 1.34
C VAL A 291 -8.75 -9.51 2.64
N ASP A 292 -8.50 -10.76 3.05
CA ASP A 292 -9.09 -11.45 4.20
C ASP A 292 -10.58 -11.82 4.06
N ALA A 293 -11.03 -12.86 4.77
CA ALA A 293 -12.22 -13.63 4.42
C ALA A 293 -13.50 -13.16 5.14
N SER A 294 -14.53 -12.79 4.38
CA SER A 294 -15.94 -13.15 4.69
C SER A 294 -16.94 -12.71 3.62
N VAL A 295 -16.83 -11.50 3.07
CA VAL A 295 -17.72 -10.97 2.01
C VAL A 295 -16.95 -10.00 1.13
N VAL A 296 -17.01 -10.17 -0.20
CA VAL A 296 -16.52 -9.17 -1.16
C VAL A 296 -17.70 -8.25 -1.57
N PRO A 297 -17.66 -6.94 -1.27
CA PRO A 297 -18.59 -5.98 -1.85
C PRO A 297 -18.17 -5.63 -3.29
N LEU A 298 -19.13 -5.39 -4.18
CA LEU A 298 -18.89 -5.16 -5.61
C LEU A 298 -19.55 -3.85 -6.06
N ALA A 299 -18.90 -3.13 -6.98
CA ALA A 299 -19.36 -1.83 -7.49
C ALA A 299 -20.55 -1.95 -8.48
N ASP A 300 -21.24 -0.84 -8.71
CA ASP A 300 -22.64 -0.79 -9.16
C ASP A 300 -22.96 -1.44 -10.53
N ALA A 301 -24.09 -2.16 -10.54
CA ALA A 301 -25.00 -2.37 -11.67
C ALA A 301 -24.47 -3.11 -12.93
N GLY A 302 -24.18 -4.40 -12.79
CA GLY A 302 -24.06 -5.32 -13.94
C GLY A 302 -24.28 -6.78 -13.58
N GLN A 303 -23.35 -7.33 -12.80
CA GLN A 303 -23.17 -8.76 -12.51
C GLN A 303 -22.79 -8.94 -11.02
N MET A 304 -23.08 -10.10 -10.43
CA MET A 304 -22.85 -10.55 -9.03
C MET A 304 -22.97 -9.51 -7.90
N ARG A 305 -23.87 -9.75 -6.93
CA ARG A 305 -24.01 -8.92 -5.71
C ARG A 305 -23.12 -9.34 -4.54
N SER A 306 -22.67 -10.60 -4.49
CA SER A 306 -21.89 -11.13 -3.36
C SER A 306 -21.05 -12.35 -3.74
N LEU A 307 -19.73 -12.24 -3.60
CA LEU A 307 -18.82 -13.39 -3.57
C LEU A 307 -18.38 -13.68 -2.13
N VAL A 308 -18.50 -14.94 -1.71
CA VAL A 308 -18.07 -15.42 -0.37
C VAL A 308 -17.13 -16.61 -0.54
N LEU A 309 -15.86 -16.42 -0.18
CA LEU A 309 -14.85 -17.47 -0.08
C LEU A 309 -14.40 -17.57 1.38
N ALA A 310 -14.70 -18.67 2.07
CA ALA A 310 -14.42 -18.80 3.50
C ALA A 310 -14.07 -20.25 3.91
N ASN A 311 -13.03 -20.44 4.72
CA ASN A 311 -12.64 -21.73 5.33
C ASN A 311 -12.40 -22.91 4.36
N ASN A 312 -12.27 -22.69 3.05
CA ASN A 312 -11.98 -23.74 2.08
C ASN A 312 -10.49 -24.14 2.14
N THR A 313 -10.20 -25.44 1.99
CA THR A 313 -8.86 -25.95 1.65
C THR A 313 -8.79 -26.09 0.14
N LEU A 314 -7.99 -25.25 -0.53
CA LEU A 314 -7.92 -25.20 -2.00
C LEU A 314 -6.48 -25.36 -2.50
N GLY A 315 -6.34 -26.01 -3.66
CA GLY A 315 -5.17 -25.89 -4.54
C GLY A 315 -5.14 -24.56 -5.32
N PRO A 316 -4.44 -24.48 -6.46
CA PRO A 316 -4.32 -23.24 -7.24
C PRO A 316 -5.69 -22.76 -7.76
N VAL A 317 -6.00 -21.48 -7.60
CA VAL A 317 -7.26 -20.84 -8.05
C VAL A 317 -7.00 -20.04 -9.32
N ALA A 318 -7.89 -20.14 -10.31
CA ALA A 318 -7.79 -19.47 -11.60
C ALA A 318 -9.05 -18.66 -11.92
N PHE A 319 -8.84 -17.52 -12.58
CA PHE A 319 -9.90 -16.60 -13.02
C PHE A 319 -9.75 -16.39 -14.53
N LEU A 320 -10.82 -16.65 -15.30
CA LEU A 320 -10.81 -16.46 -16.75
C LEU A 320 -11.23 -15.04 -17.13
N THR A 321 -10.58 -14.45 -18.14
CA THR A 321 -11.08 -13.22 -18.76
C THR A 321 -12.05 -13.53 -19.91
N GLU A 322 -12.78 -12.53 -20.38
CA GLU A 322 -13.75 -12.66 -21.47
C GLU A 322 -13.12 -13.15 -22.79
N SER A 323 -11.82 -12.93 -23.01
CA SER A 323 -11.05 -13.54 -24.08
C SER A 323 -10.78 -15.04 -23.88
N ASP A 324 -10.46 -15.46 -22.65
CA ASP A 324 -10.09 -16.84 -22.34
C ASP A 324 -11.30 -17.78 -22.30
N ALA A 325 -12.48 -17.25 -21.97
CA ALA A 325 -13.74 -17.98 -22.05
C ALA A 325 -14.04 -18.53 -23.47
N SER A 326 -13.39 -18.00 -24.52
CA SER A 326 -13.53 -18.48 -25.90
C SER A 326 -12.73 -19.75 -26.22
N THR A 327 -11.70 -20.10 -25.44
CA THR A 327 -10.84 -21.28 -25.69
C THR A 327 -11.26 -22.53 -24.93
N LEU A 328 -12.08 -22.39 -23.87
CA LEU A 328 -12.65 -23.51 -23.11
C LEU A 328 -14.08 -23.88 -23.53
N ARG A 329 -14.89 -22.95 -24.08
CA ARG A 329 -16.28 -23.21 -24.51
C ARG A 329 -16.45 -24.11 -25.76
N SER A 330 -15.45 -24.92 -26.15
CA SER A 330 -15.41 -25.55 -27.48
C SER A 330 -15.98 -26.96 -27.62
N GLU A 331 -16.65 -27.52 -26.61
CA GLU A 331 -17.32 -28.85 -26.70
C GLU A 331 -18.73 -28.80 -27.33
N SER A 332 -19.28 -27.61 -27.64
CA SER A 332 -20.56 -27.48 -28.38
C SER A 332 -20.59 -26.43 -29.50
N GLY A 333 -19.55 -26.41 -30.35
CA GLY A 333 -19.73 -26.03 -31.77
C GLY A 333 -19.08 -24.73 -32.29
N ASN A 334 -17.88 -24.89 -32.88
CA ASN A 334 -17.44 -24.22 -34.11
C ASN A 334 -17.66 -22.69 -34.28
N ALA A 335 -16.70 -21.89 -33.81
CA ALA A 335 -16.37 -20.60 -34.41
C ALA A 335 -14.85 -20.32 -34.31
N SER A 336 -14.30 -19.51 -35.22
CA SER A 336 -12.87 -19.14 -35.21
C SER A 336 -12.67 -17.67 -35.55
N SER A 337 -11.74 -17.01 -34.85
CA SER A 337 -10.95 -15.88 -35.39
C SER A 337 -9.91 -15.37 -34.38
N ASN A 338 -8.75 -14.93 -34.87
CA ASN A 338 -7.75 -14.22 -34.07
C ASN A 338 -8.14 -12.73 -33.91
N ALA A 339 -7.98 -12.17 -32.71
CA ALA A 339 -7.89 -10.73 -32.47
C ALA A 339 -7.01 -10.45 -31.23
N THR A 340 -6.33 -9.29 -31.19
CA THR A 340 -5.32 -8.97 -30.16
C THR A 340 -5.67 -7.73 -29.33
N GLY A 341 -5.78 -7.91 -28.01
CA GLY A 341 -5.59 -6.89 -26.96
C GLY A 341 -6.75 -5.92 -26.69
N VAL A 342 -6.85 -5.45 -25.44
CA VAL A 342 -7.34 -4.11 -25.05
C VAL A 342 -6.99 -3.80 -23.57
N HIS A 343 -6.54 -2.56 -23.33
CA HIS A 343 -6.10 -2.02 -22.03
C HIS A 343 -7.28 -1.35 -21.28
N VAL A 344 -7.31 -1.10 -19.95
CA VAL A 344 -6.31 -1.16 -18.85
C VAL A 344 -7.09 -1.52 -17.53
N LEU A 345 -6.82 -1.19 -16.24
CA LEU A 345 -5.92 -0.26 -15.51
C LEU A 345 -5.80 -0.71 -14.02
N ARG A 346 -4.72 -0.28 -13.33
CA ARG A 346 -4.57 -0.17 -11.86
C ARG A 346 -4.86 -1.44 -11.05
N ARG A 347 -3.94 -2.41 -11.10
CA ARG A 347 -3.88 -3.53 -10.15
C ARG A 347 -2.64 -3.45 -9.25
N THR A 348 -2.78 -3.97 -8.03
CA THR A 348 -1.63 -4.37 -7.19
C THR A 348 -1.42 -5.87 -7.35
N ILE A 349 -0.27 -6.28 -7.88
CA ILE A 349 0.06 -7.69 -8.19
C ILE A 349 0.89 -8.26 -7.04
N THR A 350 0.28 -9.04 -6.15
CA THR A 350 0.96 -9.56 -4.95
C THR A 350 1.75 -10.85 -5.24
N LEU A 351 3.06 -10.84 -4.96
CA LEU A 351 3.92 -12.01 -4.89
C LEU A 351 4.09 -12.45 -3.42
N ALA A 352 3.95 -13.75 -3.14
CA ALA A 352 3.96 -14.31 -1.79
C ALA A 352 4.68 -15.67 -1.73
N PRO A 353 5.76 -15.84 -0.93
CA PRO A 353 6.48 -17.10 -0.83
C PRO A 353 5.68 -18.19 -0.13
N SER A 354 5.56 -19.37 -0.75
CA SER A 354 5.11 -20.60 -0.10
C SER A 354 6.15 -21.09 0.92
N THR A 355 6.02 -20.60 2.16
CA THR A 355 6.75 -20.99 3.39
C THR A 355 8.04 -21.80 3.21
N GLY A 356 9.16 -21.10 2.98
CA GLY A 356 10.50 -21.67 3.13
C GLY A 356 11.04 -22.49 1.96
N GLY A 357 10.44 -22.39 0.77
CA GLY A 357 10.97 -22.96 -0.47
C GLY A 357 11.40 -21.90 -1.48
N SER A 358 12.45 -22.19 -2.24
CA SER A 358 12.77 -21.49 -3.49
C SER A 358 11.74 -21.90 -4.55
N ALA A 359 10.68 -21.12 -4.69
CA ALA A 359 9.70 -21.27 -5.76
C ALA A 359 10.08 -20.37 -6.94
N ALA A 360 10.29 -20.96 -8.13
CA ALA A 360 10.44 -20.20 -9.36
C ALA A 360 9.10 -19.59 -9.75
N TYR A 361 8.96 -18.26 -9.61
CA TYR A 361 7.78 -17.54 -10.07
C TYR A 361 7.93 -17.33 -11.57
N GLY A 362 7.40 -18.27 -12.36
CA GLY A 362 7.39 -18.16 -13.81
C GLY A 362 6.81 -16.82 -14.26
N ASN A 363 7.36 -16.27 -15.35
CA ASN A 363 7.16 -14.89 -15.78
C ASN A 363 5.69 -14.43 -15.91
N SER A 364 4.70 -15.33 -15.96
CA SER A 364 3.28 -15.02 -16.19
C SER A 364 2.71 -13.90 -15.32
N ALA A 365 3.16 -13.72 -14.07
CA ALA A 365 2.75 -12.61 -13.20
C ALA A 365 3.36 -11.25 -13.60
N LEU A 366 4.54 -11.24 -14.22
CA LEU A 366 5.25 -10.07 -14.74
C LEU A 366 4.84 -9.77 -16.20
N ASP A 367 4.67 -10.81 -17.02
CA ASP A 367 4.19 -10.74 -18.41
C ASP A 367 2.76 -10.18 -18.49
N ALA A 368 1.96 -10.34 -17.44
CA ALA A 368 0.63 -9.77 -17.30
C ALA A 368 0.61 -8.31 -16.81
N ALA A 369 1.72 -7.78 -16.28
CA ALA A 369 1.77 -6.45 -15.68
C ALA A 369 1.77 -5.34 -16.75
N SER A 370 0.88 -4.35 -16.60
CA SER A 370 0.72 -3.24 -17.55
C SER A 370 1.09 -1.89 -16.93
N SER A 371 1.51 -0.95 -17.78
CA SER A 371 1.81 0.44 -17.43
C SER A 371 0.76 1.05 -16.47
N GLY A 372 1.14 1.30 -15.22
CA GLY A 372 0.28 1.80 -14.14
C GLY A 372 -0.13 0.77 -13.07
N ASP A 373 0.31 -0.48 -13.19
CA ASP A 373 0.14 -1.53 -12.16
C ASP A 373 1.32 -1.52 -11.16
N VAL A 374 1.07 -2.00 -9.93
CA VAL A 374 2.05 -2.01 -8.83
C VAL A 374 2.32 -3.45 -8.39
N ILE A 375 3.52 -3.99 -8.65
CA ILE A 375 3.88 -5.34 -8.19
C ILE A 375 4.33 -5.26 -6.72
N GLN A 376 3.65 -5.96 -5.82
CA GLN A 376 3.91 -5.92 -4.38
C GLN A 376 4.50 -7.23 -3.87
N LEU A 377 5.62 -7.16 -3.15
CA LEU A 377 6.15 -8.30 -2.41
C LEU A 377 5.44 -8.42 -1.04
N THR A 378 5.11 -9.63 -0.62
CA THR A 378 4.54 -9.89 0.71
C THR A 378 5.34 -10.95 1.47
N ASN A 379 5.38 -10.78 2.80
CA ASN A 379 6.22 -11.52 3.74
C ASN A 379 7.73 -11.30 3.54
N ASN A 380 8.54 -11.85 4.44
CA ASN A 380 9.99 -11.89 4.27
C ASN A 380 10.32 -12.95 3.20
N ALA A 381 10.71 -12.48 2.02
CA ALA A 381 10.86 -13.31 0.81
C ALA A 381 12.26 -13.19 0.21
N THR A 382 12.82 -14.31 -0.23
CA THR A 382 14.08 -14.39 -0.97
C THR A 382 13.81 -14.95 -2.37
N TYR A 383 14.20 -14.21 -3.40
CA TYR A 383 14.03 -14.56 -4.81
C TYR A 383 15.41 -14.82 -5.45
N SER A 384 15.71 -16.09 -5.73
CA SER A 384 17.02 -16.53 -6.25
C SER A 384 17.10 -16.56 -7.79
N GLU A 385 16.36 -15.68 -8.46
CA GLU A 385 16.24 -15.60 -9.92
C GLU A 385 16.13 -14.12 -10.36
N SER A 386 16.57 -13.80 -11.58
CA SER A 386 16.57 -12.44 -12.12
C SER A 386 15.14 -11.93 -12.40
N VAL A 387 14.70 -10.91 -11.68
CA VAL A 387 13.40 -10.24 -11.87
C VAL A 387 13.53 -9.14 -12.93
N THR A 388 12.59 -9.05 -13.87
CA THR A 388 12.51 -7.92 -14.83
C THR A 388 11.16 -7.24 -14.74
N LEU A 389 11.14 -5.94 -14.45
CA LEU A 389 9.94 -5.12 -14.42
C LEU A 389 9.83 -4.32 -15.72
N GLY A 390 8.64 -4.39 -16.36
CA GLY A 390 8.30 -3.59 -17.53
C GLY A 390 8.23 -2.09 -17.25
N LYS A 391 8.11 -1.29 -18.32
CA LYS A 391 8.10 0.18 -18.24
C LYS A 391 6.82 0.71 -17.58
N ASN A 392 6.94 1.76 -16.78
CA ASN A 392 5.85 2.45 -16.09
C ASN A 392 5.13 1.60 -15.02
N LEU A 393 5.86 0.75 -14.28
CA LEU A 393 5.31 -0.08 -13.20
C LEU A 393 5.68 0.46 -11.80
N GLY A 394 4.81 0.27 -10.82
CA GLY A 394 5.18 0.39 -9.41
C GLY A 394 5.74 -0.92 -8.86
N PHE A 395 6.55 -0.85 -7.81
CA PHE A 395 7.12 -2.02 -7.12
C PHE A 395 7.15 -1.84 -5.59
N ALA A 396 6.17 -2.39 -4.88
CA ALA A 396 6.00 -2.17 -3.44
C ALA A 396 6.66 -3.27 -2.58
N VAL A 397 7.50 -2.85 -1.63
CA VAL A 397 8.25 -3.71 -0.71
C VAL A 397 7.92 -3.30 0.75
N PRO A 398 6.71 -3.65 1.25
CA PRO A 398 6.24 -3.29 2.59
C PRO A 398 6.94 -4.05 3.73
N ASN A 399 7.51 -5.23 3.44
CA ASN A 399 8.32 -6.03 4.37
C ASN A 399 9.72 -6.23 3.78
N ALA A 400 10.68 -6.73 4.55
CA ALA A 400 12.03 -6.96 4.05
C ALA A 400 12.05 -8.06 2.96
N ALA A 401 12.76 -7.84 1.86
CA ALA A 401 12.85 -8.79 0.75
C ALA A 401 14.25 -8.80 0.15
N GLU A 402 14.64 -9.94 -0.41
CA GLU A 402 15.95 -10.20 -1.02
C GLU A 402 15.75 -10.73 -2.45
N ILE A 403 16.47 -10.17 -3.43
CA ILE A 403 16.39 -10.56 -4.85
C ILE A 403 17.81 -10.69 -5.41
N ASP A 404 18.09 -11.74 -6.18
CA ASP A 404 19.43 -11.94 -6.75
C ASP A 404 19.80 -10.84 -7.77
N GLU A 405 19.01 -10.72 -8.83
CA GLU A 405 19.11 -9.64 -9.82
C GLU A 405 17.73 -9.00 -10.03
N ILE A 406 17.69 -7.68 -10.18
CA ILE A 406 16.50 -6.98 -10.66
C ILE A 406 16.83 -5.98 -11.76
N THR A 407 16.03 -6.01 -12.82
CA THR A 407 16.04 -5.04 -13.92
C THR A 407 14.76 -4.21 -13.86
N LEU A 408 14.90 -2.95 -13.46
CA LEU A 408 13.85 -1.94 -13.50
C LEU A 408 13.92 -1.26 -14.88
N SER A 409 12.86 -1.34 -15.69
CA SER A 409 12.79 -0.56 -16.94
C SER A 409 12.42 0.91 -16.66
N ASP A 410 12.34 1.74 -17.71
CA ASP A 410 11.99 3.17 -17.57
C ASP A 410 10.67 3.44 -16.82
N ASN A 411 10.63 4.56 -16.10
CA ASN A 411 9.49 5.11 -15.35
C ASN A 411 8.99 4.18 -14.22
N VAL A 412 9.86 3.40 -13.58
CA VAL A 412 9.48 2.48 -12.50
C VAL A 412 9.55 3.15 -11.12
N VAL A 413 8.55 2.95 -10.27
CA VAL A 413 8.48 3.53 -8.91
C VAL A 413 8.53 2.43 -7.86
N VAL A 414 9.68 2.28 -7.20
CA VAL A 414 9.89 1.35 -6.08
C VAL A 414 9.43 2.01 -4.78
N THR A 415 8.55 1.37 -4.01
CA THR A 415 8.03 1.90 -2.74
C THR A 415 8.43 1.00 -1.58
N THR A 416 9.27 1.50 -0.66
CA THR A 416 9.88 0.77 0.47
C THR A 416 9.45 1.39 1.82
N PRO A 417 8.14 1.44 2.15
CA PRO A 417 7.62 2.29 3.23
C PRO A 417 7.96 1.80 4.65
N SER A 418 8.34 0.53 4.78
CA SER A 418 8.74 -0.12 6.04
C SER A 418 9.64 -1.33 5.85
N GLY A 419 9.64 -1.94 4.66
CA GLY A 419 10.60 -2.98 4.28
C GLY A 419 11.97 -2.43 3.88
N THR A 420 12.90 -3.34 3.65
CA THR A 420 14.18 -3.08 2.99
C THR A 420 14.27 -4.04 1.81
N LEU A 421 14.58 -3.53 0.63
CA LEU A 421 14.86 -4.34 -0.54
C LEU A 421 16.37 -4.56 -0.63
N THR A 422 16.83 -5.81 -0.55
CA THR A 422 18.23 -6.21 -0.69
C THR A 422 18.44 -6.85 -2.06
N ILE A 423 19.46 -6.42 -2.79
CA ILE A 423 19.84 -6.96 -4.11
C ILE A 423 21.18 -7.67 -3.98
N VAL A 424 21.27 -8.95 -4.40
CA VAL A 424 22.46 -9.81 -4.15
C VAL A 424 23.57 -9.64 -5.20
N SER A 425 23.21 -9.52 -6.47
CA SER A 425 24.13 -9.57 -7.61
C SER A 425 24.04 -8.37 -8.56
N ALA A 426 22.84 -7.92 -8.97
CA ALA A 426 22.72 -6.79 -9.91
C ALA A 426 21.40 -5.99 -9.79
N LEU A 427 21.53 -4.66 -9.82
CA LEU A 427 20.43 -3.71 -9.97
C LEU A 427 20.61 -2.95 -11.29
N ASN A 428 19.85 -3.32 -12.31
CA ASN A 428 19.85 -2.64 -13.61
C ASN A 428 18.67 -1.65 -13.65
N VAL A 429 18.89 -0.41 -14.09
CA VAL A 429 17.92 0.70 -13.91
C VAL A 429 17.74 1.51 -15.19
N GLY A 430 16.49 1.58 -15.67
CA GLY A 430 16.04 2.41 -16.79
C GLY A 430 15.74 3.85 -16.39
N LEU A 431 15.41 4.67 -17.39
CA LEU A 431 15.26 6.12 -17.23
C LEU A 431 14.15 6.48 -16.22
N ASN A 432 14.35 7.53 -15.44
CA ASN A 432 13.33 8.14 -14.56
C ASN A 432 12.75 7.12 -13.54
N THR A 433 13.62 6.33 -12.90
CA THR A 433 13.22 5.39 -11.86
C THR A 433 13.27 6.08 -10.49
N GLU A 434 12.33 5.75 -9.59
CA GLU A 434 12.17 6.38 -8.27
C GLU A 434 12.16 5.33 -7.14
N ILE A 435 12.74 5.66 -5.99
CA ILE A 435 12.70 4.87 -4.74
C ILE A 435 12.08 5.74 -3.63
N ASP A 436 10.79 5.53 -3.35
CA ASP A 436 10.03 6.16 -2.27
C ASP A 436 10.10 5.32 -0.98
N GLY A 437 10.89 5.79 0.00
CA GLY A 437 10.95 5.20 1.34
C GLY A 437 12.37 4.88 1.82
N ASN A 438 12.54 3.67 2.39
CA ASN A 438 13.82 3.16 2.84
C ASN A 438 14.78 2.89 1.67
N ALA A 439 16.09 3.02 1.91
CA ALA A 439 17.09 2.73 0.90
C ALA A 439 17.04 1.28 0.38
N VAL A 440 17.21 1.11 -0.92
CA VAL A 440 17.50 -0.20 -1.53
C VAL A 440 18.96 -0.54 -1.25
N VAL A 441 19.23 -1.73 -0.72
CA VAL A 441 20.54 -2.17 -0.24
C VAL A 441 21.19 -3.09 -1.27
N LEU A 442 22.44 -2.83 -1.65
CA LEU A 442 23.21 -3.70 -2.54
C LEU A 442 24.23 -4.53 -1.73
N GLU A 443 24.06 -5.85 -1.72
CA GLU A 443 24.91 -6.87 -1.07
C GLU A 443 26.39 -6.79 -1.47
N SER A 444 27.25 -7.48 -0.74
CA SER A 444 28.72 -7.32 -0.81
C SER A 444 29.38 -7.44 -2.19
N GLN A 445 28.75 -8.07 -3.18
CA GLN A 445 29.22 -8.19 -4.57
C GLN A 445 28.30 -7.52 -5.61
N ALA A 446 27.15 -6.99 -5.21
CA ALA A 446 26.18 -6.40 -6.11
C ALA A 446 26.69 -5.13 -6.79
N SER A 447 26.22 -4.91 -8.03
CA SER A 447 26.48 -3.71 -8.85
C SER A 447 25.21 -3.02 -9.32
N LEU A 448 25.28 -1.71 -9.46
CA LEU A 448 24.32 -0.84 -10.15
C LEU A 448 24.71 -0.73 -11.64
N SER A 449 23.69 -0.67 -12.51
CA SER A 449 23.81 -0.24 -13.90
C SER A 449 22.64 0.68 -14.23
N ASP A 450 22.78 1.96 -13.89
CA ASP A 450 21.80 3.02 -14.17
C ASP A 450 22.01 3.67 -15.54
N GLY A 451 20.91 3.84 -16.29
CA GLY A 451 20.89 4.52 -17.60
C GLY A 451 20.60 6.02 -17.54
N GLY A 452 20.49 6.57 -16.33
CA GLY A 452 20.14 7.96 -16.01
C GLY A 452 19.82 8.07 -14.52
N LEU A 453 19.25 9.21 -14.09
CA LEU A 453 18.95 9.45 -12.67
C LEU A 453 17.98 8.41 -12.06
N LEU A 454 18.37 7.88 -10.90
CA LEU A 454 17.55 7.01 -10.03
C LEU A 454 17.18 7.82 -8.77
N SER A 455 16.04 8.51 -8.79
CA SER A 455 15.59 9.30 -7.64
C SER A 455 15.38 8.43 -6.39
N GLY A 456 15.67 8.95 -5.20
CA GLY A 456 15.50 8.23 -3.93
C GLY A 456 16.83 7.82 -3.29
N ARG A 457 16.90 6.59 -2.74
CA ARG A 457 18.03 6.15 -1.90
C ARG A 457 18.58 4.76 -2.23
N LEU A 458 19.89 4.68 -2.47
CA LEU A 458 20.69 3.44 -2.54
C LEU A 458 21.66 3.38 -1.37
N GLN A 459 21.81 2.22 -0.74
CA GLN A 459 22.82 1.99 0.30
C GLN A 459 23.72 0.79 -0.04
N VAL A 460 25.02 0.98 0.14
CA VAL A 460 26.07 -0.01 -0.07
C VAL A 460 26.99 -0.06 1.14
N THR A 461 27.28 -1.26 1.64
CA THR A 461 28.36 -1.49 2.62
C THR A 461 29.44 -2.38 2.01
N ARG A 462 30.72 -1.96 2.10
CA ARG A 462 31.90 -2.71 1.63
C ARG A 462 33.07 -2.51 2.60
N THR A 463 33.95 -3.51 2.72
CA THR A 463 35.21 -3.37 3.49
C THR A 463 36.34 -2.87 2.59
N VAL A 464 36.92 -1.71 2.90
CA VAL A 464 38.11 -1.18 2.21
C VAL A 464 39.31 -1.12 3.17
N GLY A 465 40.33 -1.90 2.85
CA GLY A 465 41.59 -1.96 3.59
C GLY A 465 42.65 -0.97 3.09
N SER A 466 43.75 -0.86 3.84
CA SER A 466 44.96 -0.14 3.38
C SER A 466 45.45 -0.71 2.05
N GLY A 467 45.70 0.16 1.06
CA GLY A 467 46.12 -0.22 -0.30
C GLY A 467 45.03 -0.91 -1.12
N GLN A 468 43.74 -0.70 -0.82
CA GLN A 468 42.60 -1.22 -1.58
C GLN A 468 41.72 -0.09 -2.11
N SER A 469 40.95 -0.41 -3.16
CA SER A 469 39.98 0.50 -3.78
C SER A 469 38.59 -0.16 -3.83
N SER A 470 37.53 0.64 -3.86
CA SER A 470 36.18 0.19 -4.16
C SER A 470 35.39 1.25 -4.92
N SER A 471 34.67 0.85 -5.96
CA SER A 471 33.64 1.65 -6.64
C SER A 471 32.24 1.47 -6.03
N PHE A 472 32.17 0.79 -4.87
CA PHE A 472 30.92 0.52 -4.15
C PHE A 472 29.80 -0.10 -5.02
N GLY A 473 30.17 -0.91 -6.01
CA GLY A 473 29.22 -1.49 -6.95
C GLY A 473 28.79 -0.54 -8.08
N ASN A 474 29.64 0.41 -8.49
CA ASN A 474 29.35 1.36 -9.58
C ASN A 474 28.19 2.33 -9.27
N ILE A 475 28.06 2.76 -8.01
CA ILE A 475 27.04 3.75 -7.60
C ILE A 475 27.42 5.20 -7.90
N GLY A 476 28.50 5.45 -8.65
CA GLY A 476 29.02 6.78 -8.96
C GLY A 476 29.99 7.39 -7.93
N LEU A 477 30.42 6.63 -6.91
CA LEU A 477 31.48 7.04 -5.98
C LEU A 477 32.55 5.96 -5.89
N SER A 478 33.81 6.37 -6.01
CA SER A 478 35.01 5.54 -5.87
C SER A 478 35.85 6.02 -4.68
N LEU A 479 36.49 5.08 -3.99
CA LEU A 479 37.42 5.36 -2.88
C LEU A 479 38.65 4.47 -3.01
N THR A 480 39.84 5.07 -2.97
CA THR A 480 41.14 4.39 -2.94
C THR A 480 41.92 4.74 -1.68
N SER A 481 42.21 3.74 -0.85
CA SER A 481 42.86 3.92 0.45
C SER A 481 44.39 3.88 0.36
N ASN A 482 45.01 5.00 -0.03
CA ASN A 482 46.47 5.16 -0.11
C ASN A 482 47.19 5.21 1.25
N GLY A 483 46.47 5.31 2.37
CA GLY A 483 47.04 5.33 3.72
C GLY A 483 47.48 3.96 4.26
N THR A 484 48.36 3.97 5.27
CA THR A 484 48.64 2.78 6.11
C THR A 484 47.47 2.43 7.03
N THR A 485 46.59 3.39 7.29
CA THR A 485 45.28 3.21 7.92
C THR A 485 44.25 3.09 6.80
N GLY A 486 43.51 1.97 6.75
CA GLY A 486 42.32 1.85 5.90
C GLY A 486 41.05 2.19 6.68
N PRO A 487 39.97 2.63 6.01
CA PRO A 487 38.73 3.02 6.68
C PRO A 487 37.95 1.84 7.29
N GLY A 488 38.22 0.60 6.87
CA GLY A 488 37.58 -0.60 7.39
C GLY A 488 36.26 -0.88 6.66
N GLU A 489 35.21 -1.23 7.40
CA GLU A 489 33.85 -1.26 6.86
C GLU A 489 33.40 0.16 6.54
N VAL A 490 32.98 0.40 5.29
CA VAL A 490 32.49 1.68 4.79
C VAL A 490 31.07 1.49 4.28
N THR A 491 30.16 2.34 4.73
CA THR A 491 28.79 2.42 4.20
C THR A 491 28.62 3.73 3.45
N VAL A 492 28.26 3.63 2.18
CA VAL A 492 27.90 4.75 1.30
C VAL A 492 26.40 4.69 1.05
N THR A 493 25.69 5.78 1.30
CA THR A 493 24.32 5.96 0.87
C THR A 493 24.28 7.04 -0.20
N ARG A 494 23.99 6.66 -1.46
CA ARG A 494 23.68 7.59 -2.55
C ARG A 494 22.22 8.03 -2.41
N ILE A 495 21.99 9.33 -2.52
CA ILE A 495 20.71 9.99 -2.30
C ILE A 495 20.50 10.97 -3.45
N ASP A 496 19.50 10.69 -4.26
CA ASP A 496 19.20 11.37 -5.52
C ASP A 496 17.80 12.00 -5.43
N GLY A 497 17.54 13.08 -6.17
CA GLY A 497 16.26 13.78 -6.13
C GLY A 497 16.09 14.79 -4.98
N GLU A 498 17.04 14.82 -4.04
CA GLU A 498 17.05 15.68 -2.84
C GLU A 498 18.29 16.61 -2.84
N PRO A 499 18.33 17.64 -3.71
CA PRO A 499 19.47 18.53 -3.81
C PRO A 499 19.55 19.46 -2.60
N VAL A 500 20.76 19.88 -2.22
CA VAL A 500 20.96 20.99 -1.31
C VAL A 500 20.38 22.24 -1.97
N THR A 501 19.40 22.88 -1.33
CA THR A 501 18.67 24.03 -1.90
C THR A 501 18.98 25.35 -1.22
N ASP A 502 19.63 25.33 -0.05
CA ASP A 502 20.17 26.52 0.59
C ASP A 502 21.42 27.03 -0.13
N GLY A 503 21.55 28.36 -0.28
CA GLY A 503 22.66 29.00 -0.99
C GLY A 503 22.58 28.88 -2.50
N VAL A 504 23.65 28.38 -3.13
CA VAL A 504 23.80 28.35 -4.61
C VAL A 504 23.28 27.04 -5.24
N GLY A 505 22.90 26.06 -4.41
CA GLY A 505 22.32 24.81 -4.88
C GLY A 505 23.32 23.75 -5.36
N SER A 506 22.98 22.47 -5.18
CA SER A 506 23.76 21.33 -5.68
C SER A 506 23.19 20.73 -6.97
N ILE A 507 23.93 19.78 -7.54
CA ILE A 507 23.37 18.76 -8.44
C ILE A 507 22.34 17.90 -7.71
N ASN A 508 21.56 17.12 -8.47
CA ASN A 508 20.48 16.28 -7.96
C ASN A 508 20.92 14.97 -7.28
N ARG A 509 22.16 14.92 -6.75
CA ARG A 509 22.82 13.75 -6.13
C ARG A 509 23.69 14.16 -4.95
N LEU A 510 23.63 13.41 -3.85
CA LEU A 510 24.57 13.49 -2.73
C LEU A 510 24.90 12.10 -2.16
N TYR A 511 26.04 11.99 -1.48
CA TYR A 511 26.51 10.75 -0.87
C TYR A 511 26.75 10.93 0.62
N ASP A 512 26.09 10.16 1.48
CA ASP A 512 26.47 9.99 2.89
C ASP A 512 27.51 8.87 3.00
N VAL A 513 28.76 9.20 3.36
CA VAL A 513 29.83 8.20 3.54
C VAL A 513 30.23 8.09 5.02
N THR A 514 30.11 6.88 5.57
CA THR A 514 30.48 6.55 6.95
C THR A 514 31.48 5.38 6.97
N ALA A 515 32.40 5.38 7.94
CA ALA A 515 33.46 4.39 8.03
C ALA A 515 33.75 3.96 9.47
N ALA A 516 34.08 2.67 9.66
CA ALA A 516 34.46 2.08 10.94
C ALA A 516 35.73 2.69 11.55
N THR A 517 36.60 3.28 10.72
CA THR A 517 37.74 4.12 11.14
C THR A 517 37.77 5.36 10.27
N ASN A 518 37.40 6.52 10.84
CA ASN A 518 37.25 7.77 10.10
C ASN A 518 38.24 8.88 10.52
N THR A 519 39.48 8.50 10.85
CA THR A 519 40.51 9.46 11.32
C THR A 519 41.91 9.01 10.89
N GLY A 520 42.75 9.95 10.46
CA GLY A 520 44.14 9.65 10.09
C GLY A 520 44.24 8.77 8.84
N LEU A 521 43.27 8.92 7.94
CA LEU A 521 43.25 8.27 6.63
C LEU A 521 44.13 9.04 5.64
N ASN A 522 44.26 8.48 4.44
CA ASN A 522 44.83 9.13 3.27
C ASN A 522 44.13 8.48 2.07
N LEU A 523 43.05 9.09 1.62
CA LEU A 523 42.16 8.56 0.59
C LEU A 523 42.22 9.41 -0.67
N ASP A 524 42.13 8.76 -1.81
CA ASP A 524 41.59 9.39 -3.01
C ASP A 524 40.10 9.04 -3.10
N VAL A 525 39.27 10.01 -3.48
CA VAL A 525 37.83 9.84 -3.70
C VAL A 525 37.48 10.43 -5.07
N ASP A 526 36.76 9.65 -5.87
CA ASP A 526 36.20 10.08 -7.15
C ASP A 526 34.67 10.11 -7.04
N VAL A 527 34.07 11.15 -7.59
CA VAL A 527 32.62 11.36 -7.66
C VAL A 527 32.22 11.55 -9.13
N GLU A 528 31.29 10.71 -9.59
CA GLU A 528 30.74 10.71 -10.95
C GLU A 528 29.32 11.31 -10.95
N TYR A 529 28.98 12.02 -12.02
CA TYR A 529 27.66 12.63 -12.26
C TYR A 529 27.10 12.29 -13.66
N ASP A 530 25.78 12.35 -13.85
CA ASP A 530 25.15 12.29 -15.18
C ASP A 530 24.75 13.71 -15.64
N ASP A 531 25.08 14.05 -16.89
CA ASP A 531 24.74 15.32 -17.56
C ASP A 531 23.53 15.21 -18.50
N GLY A 532 22.74 14.14 -18.35
CA GLY A 532 21.60 13.82 -19.22
C GLY A 532 22.00 13.39 -20.63
N SER A 533 23.30 13.21 -20.92
CA SER A 533 23.78 12.87 -22.27
C SER A 533 23.33 11.48 -22.74
N ASN A 534 22.96 10.60 -21.80
CA ASN A 534 22.32 9.30 -22.05
C ASN A 534 20.82 9.40 -22.43
N GLY A 535 20.18 10.55 -22.21
CA GLY A 535 18.78 10.83 -22.59
C GLY A 535 17.73 10.60 -21.50
N GLY A 536 18.15 10.41 -20.24
CA GLY A 536 17.28 10.43 -19.06
C GLY A 536 17.20 11.81 -18.40
N ASP A 537 16.64 11.84 -17.19
CA ASP A 537 16.70 13.02 -16.31
C ASP A 537 18.16 13.37 -15.94
N ASP A 538 18.47 14.67 -16.00
CA ASP A 538 19.80 15.28 -15.87
C ASP A 538 20.06 15.76 -14.43
N GLU A 539 21.23 15.46 -13.85
CA GLU A 539 21.57 15.89 -12.49
C GLU A 539 21.91 17.37 -12.40
N LEU A 540 22.24 17.98 -13.54
CA LEU A 540 22.45 19.41 -13.75
C LEU A 540 21.13 20.17 -14.01
N SER A 541 19.96 19.52 -13.88
CA SER A 541 18.65 20.15 -14.12
C SER A 541 18.07 20.95 -12.94
N THR A 542 18.82 21.11 -11.84
CA THR A 542 18.38 21.91 -10.69
C THR A 542 18.31 23.40 -11.05
N ALA A 543 17.51 24.19 -10.33
CA ALA A 543 17.21 25.58 -10.72
C ALA A 543 18.42 26.56 -10.66
N SER A 544 19.58 26.09 -10.17
CA SER A 544 20.78 26.90 -9.93
C SER A 544 22.06 26.32 -10.55
N VAL A 545 22.04 25.06 -11.01
CA VAL A 545 23.14 24.43 -11.77
C VAL A 545 22.69 24.29 -13.22
N ASN A 546 23.58 24.49 -14.19
CA ASN A 546 23.29 24.18 -15.60
C ASN A 546 24.55 23.96 -16.48
N ASP A 547 25.75 23.92 -15.88
CA ASP A 547 27.04 23.81 -16.57
C ASP A 547 28.06 23.14 -15.64
N ALA A 548 28.42 21.89 -15.95
CA ALA A 548 29.36 21.11 -15.14
C ALA A 548 30.77 21.71 -15.06
N SER A 549 31.15 22.63 -15.96
CA SER A 549 32.44 23.32 -15.86
C SER A 549 32.51 24.30 -14.69
N LEU A 550 31.36 24.78 -14.19
CA LEU A 550 31.26 25.67 -13.03
C LEU A 550 31.24 24.90 -11.69
N LEU A 551 30.87 23.62 -11.68
CA LEU A 551 30.75 22.82 -10.45
C LEU A 551 32.09 22.63 -9.71
N GLY A 552 32.05 22.60 -8.38
CA GLY A 552 33.09 22.11 -7.47
C GLY A 552 32.57 20.96 -6.62
N LEU A 553 33.47 20.16 -6.04
CA LEU A 553 33.12 19.11 -5.07
C LEU A 553 33.04 19.74 -3.68
N PHE A 554 31.93 19.53 -2.98
CA PHE A 554 31.71 20.00 -1.61
C PHE A 554 31.60 18.82 -0.65
N HIS A 555 32.19 18.96 0.54
CA HIS A 555 32.03 18.00 1.64
C HIS A 555 31.29 18.63 2.83
N SER A 556 30.67 17.78 3.66
CA SER A 556 30.11 18.14 4.95
C SER A 556 30.50 17.10 6.00
N ALA A 557 31.02 17.57 7.15
CA ALA A 557 31.48 16.71 8.24
C ALA A 557 30.41 16.45 9.33
N ASP A 558 29.23 17.08 9.22
CA ASP A 558 28.21 17.12 10.26
C ASP A 558 26.81 16.62 9.81
N GLY A 559 26.74 15.95 8.65
CA GLY A 559 25.49 15.42 8.11
C GLY A 559 24.69 16.42 7.27
N GLY A 560 25.38 17.37 6.63
CA GLY A 560 24.81 18.34 5.69
C GLY A 560 24.30 19.62 6.33
N GLN A 561 24.66 19.92 7.59
CA GLN A 561 24.37 21.23 8.19
C GLN A 561 25.32 22.29 7.63
N THR A 562 26.59 21.92 7.45
CA THR A 562 27.64 22.86 7.00
C THR A 562 28.52 22.20 5.94
N TRP A 563 28.90 22.97 4.93
CA TRP A 563 29.52 22.48 3.70
C TRP A 563 30.74 23.32 3.30
N LEU A 564 31.75 22.67 2.72
CA LEU A 564 33.03 23.27 2.31
C LEU A 564 33.44 22.76 0.93
N GLU A 565 33.85 23.65 0.01
CA GLU A 565 34.45 23.24 -1.28
C GLU A 565 35.82 22.57 -1.02
N GLU A 566 36.04 21.38 -1.59
CA GLU A 566 37.27 20.61 -1.42
C GLU A 566 38.43 21.24 -2.24
N PRO A 567 39.57 21.56 -1.60
CA PRO A 567 40.68 22.23 -2.29
C PRO A 567 41.49 21.25 -3.15
N GLY A 568 41.76 21.63 -4.40
CA GLY A 568 42.66 20.88 -5.29
C GLY A 568 42.00 19.75 -6.09
N VAL A 569 40.68 19.72 -6.15
CA VAL A 569 39.88 18.77 -6.94
C VAL A 569 40.23 18.85 -8.43
N SER A 570 40.50 17.68 -9.03
CA SER A 570 40.64 17.50 -10.48
C SER A 570 39.26 17.27 -11.11
N ARG A 571 39.03 17.82 -12.30
CA ARG A 571 37.76 17.72 -13.03
C ARG A 571 38.02 17.09 -14.41
N ASP A 572 37.39 15.95 -14.70
CA ASP A 572 37.38 15.33 -16.02
C ASP A 572 35.97 15.37 -16.62
N LEU A 573 35.70 16.48 -17.31
CA LEU A 573 34.43 16.75 -17.99
C LEU A 573 34.24 15.92 -19.28
N ALA A 574 35.13 14.98 -19.59
CA ALA A 574 34.96 14.01 -20.69
C ALA A 574 34.52 12.62 -20.19
N ASN A 575 34.65 12.36 -18.89
CA ASN A 575 34.20 11.14 -18.20
C ASN A 575 33.23 11.46 -17.03
N ASN A 576 32.75 12.70 -16.95
CA ASN A 576 31.92 13.25 -15.88
C ASN A 576 32.42 12.93 -14.45
N THR A 577 33.73 13.11 -14.20
CA THR A 577 34.36 12.73 -12.92
C THR A 577 35.00 13.93 -12.19
N PHE A 578 34.82 13.98 -10.87
CA PHE A 578 35.48 14.89 -9.95
C PHE A 578 36.33 14.09 -8.95
N SER A 579 37.65 14.28 -8.96
CA SER A 579 38.59 13.50 -8.13
C SER A 579 39.33 14.38 -7.12
N VAL A 580 39.39 13.95 -5.86
CA VAL A 580 40.16 14.60 -4.78
C VAL A 580 41.11 13.60 -4.13
N SER A 581 42.35 14.02 -3.85
CA SER A 581 43.40 13.16 -3.30
C SER A 581 43.88 13.64 -1.93
N GLY A 582 44.17 12.68 -1.05
CA GLY A 582 44.76 12.92 0.26
C GLY A 582 43.76 13.24 1.39
N LEU A 583 42.49 12.88 1.24
CA LEU A 583 41.47 13.09 2.28
C LEU A 583 41.80 12.29 3.54
N SER A 584 41.67 12.93 4.70
CA SER A 584 42.06 12.37 6.01
C SER A 584 40.90 11.84 6.86
N ALA A 585 39.67 12.12 6.43
CA ALA A 585 38.39 11.65 6.92
C ALA A 585 37.35 11.69 5.78
N LEU A 586 36.21 11.06 6.01
CA LEU A 586 35.03 10.97 5.15
C LEU A 586 33.84 11.69 5.80
N GLY A 587 32.87 12.11 4.98
CA GLY A 587 31.61 12.70 5.42
C GLY A 587 30.54 12.60 4.34
N ARG A 588 29.67 13.60 4.25
CA ARG A 588 28.74 13.75 3.13
C ARG A 588 29.40 14.50 1.96
N TYR A 589 29.08 14.15 0.72
CA TYR A 589 29.60 14.80 -0.50
C TYR A 589 28.49 15.16 -1.50
N THR A 590 28.67 16.24 -2.27
CA THR A 590 27.86 16.60 -3.46
C THR A 590 28.66 17.54 -4.38
N LEU A 591 28.16 17.84 -5.58
CA LEU A 591 28.70 18.89 -6.45
C LEU A 591 27.78 20.13 -6.42
N ALA A 592 28.35 21.34 -6.34
CA ALA A 592 27.62 22.62 -6.34
C ALA A 592 28.44 23.71 -7.08
N GLU A 593 27.87 24.88 -7.40
CA GLU A 593 28.62 25.93 -8.14
C GLU A 593 29.85 26.41 -7.35
N ALA A 594 31.04 26.32 -7.96
CA ALA A 594 32.31 26.65 -7.32
C ALA A 594 32.46 28.15 -7.03
N GLY A 595 32.95 28.48 -5.84
CA GLY A 595 32.98 29.87 -5.36
C GLY A 595 31.63 30.40 -4.84
N GLY A 596 30.60 29.54 -4.73
CA GLY A 596 29.38 29.84 -3.98
C GLY A 596 29.60 29.75 -2.47
N ALA A 597 29.31 30.82 -1.72
CA ALA A 597 29.30 30.79 -0.27
C ALA A 597 28.01 30.12 0.24
N LEU A 598 28.13 28.93 0.84
CA LEU A 598 27.05 28.33 1.62
C LEU A 598 26.99 29.02 3.00
N PRO A 599 25.83 29.59 3.41
CA PRO A 599 25.80 30.54 4.52
C PRO A 599 26.27 29.96 5.87
N VAL A 600 26.79 30.84 6.72
CA VAL A 600 26.96 30.58 8.15
C VAL A 600 25.57 30.31 8.74
N GLU A 601 25.32 29.08 9.18
CA GLU A 601 24.08 28.70 9.84
C GLU A 601 23.92 29.48 11.15
N LEU A 602 23.07 30.50 11.12
CA LEU A 602 22.78 31.37 12.26
C LEU A 602 21.82 30.67 13.24
N ALA A 603 22.35 29.67 13.95
CA ALA A 603 21.66 28.82 14.94
C ALA A 603 20.68 29.54 15.88
N SER A 604 20.96 30.80 16.22
CA SER A 604 19.97 31.71 16.78
C SER A 604 20.40 33.17 16.68
N PHE A 605 19.44 34.09 16.62
CA PHE A 605 19.65 35.51 16.89
C PHE A 605 18.53 36.02 17.80
N SER A 606 18.89 36.80 18.80
CA SER A 606 17.98 37.24 19.87
C SER A 606 18.38 38.59 20.44
N ALA A 607 17.41 39.31 20.99
CA ALA A 607 17.62 40.60 21.63
C ALA A 607 16.80 40.70 22.92
N HIS A 608 17.44 41.09 24.02
CA HIS A 608 16.78 41.33 25.30
C HIS A 608 17.17 42.67 25.92
N LEU A 609 16.29 43.22 26.77
CA LEU A 609 16.50 44.50 27.43
C LEU A 609 17.21 44.30 28.79
N GLU A 610 18.34 44.98 28.99
CA GLU A 610 19.02 45.08 30.29
C GLU A 610 18.98 46.52 30.78
N GLY A 611 17.98 46.83 31.61
CA GLY A 611 17.78 48.17 32.17
C GLY A 611 17.24 49.16 31.14
N GLN A 612 18.13 49.73 30.32
CA GLN A 612 17.79 50.50 29.11
C GLN A 612 18.66 50.15 27.90
N ASP A 613 19.68 49.29 28.07
CA ASP A 613 20.49 48.81 26.95
C ASP A 613 19.77 47.62 26.29
N VAL A 614 19.98 47.41 25.00
CA VAL A 614 19.62 46.16 24.33
C VAL A 614 20.87 45.31 24.19
N VAL A 615 20.79 44.08 24.68
CA VAL A 615 21.81 43.05 24.48
C VAL A 615 21.34 42.15 23.35
N LEU A 616 22.13 42.10 22.29
CA LEU A 616 21.99 41.17 21.18
C LEU A 616 22.84 39.95 21.48
N THR A 617 22.28 38.77 21.33
CA THR A 617 22.99 37.49 21.47
C THR A 617 22.66 36.61 20.27
N TRP A 618 23.68 36.14 19.56
CA TRP A 618 23.54 35.16 18.48
C TRP A 618 24.50 34.00 18.64
N ALA A 619 24.17 32.89 17.99
CA ALA A 619 25.02 31.72 17.87
C ALA A 619 25.06 31.24 16.42
N THR A 620 26.18 30.64 16.06
CA THR A 620 26.48 30.01 14.77
C THR A 620 26.66 28.50 15.00
N THR A 621 26.24 27.62 14.08
CA THR A 621 26.56 26.18 14.20
C THR A 621 28.01 25.93 13.80
N SER A 622 28.42 26.45 12.64
CA SER A 622 29.80 26.65 12.21
C SER A 622 29.97 28.06 11.62
N GLU A 623 31.20 28.42 11.28
CA GLU A 623 31.52 29.57 10.45
C GLU A 623 32.45 29.16 9.30
N THR A 624 32.16 29.62 8.09
CA THR A 624 32.93 29.36 6.86
C THR A 624 33.12 30.69 6.13
N ASN A 625 34.35 30.96 5.67
CA ASN A 625 34.74 32.21 4.98
C ASN A 625 34.39 33.52 5.72
N ASN A 626 34.00 33.47 7.00
CA ASN A 626 33.34 34.56 7.71
C ASN A 626 34.33 35.66 8.14
N ALA A 627 34.13 36.90 7.69
CA ALA A 627 34.86 38.06 8.20
C ALA A 627 34.21 38.60 9.48
N GLY A 628 32.89 38.52 9.60
CA GLY A 628 32.15 38.86 10.81
C GLY A 628 30.76 39.44 10.56
N PHE A 629 30.13 39.93 11.62
CA PHE A 629 28.73 40.35 11.63
C PHE A 629 28.63 41.85 11.82
N ARG A 630 28.04 42.56 10.85
CA ARG A 630 27.63 43.95 11.01
C ARG A 630 26.27 43.99 11.71
N VAL A 631 26.21 44.68 12.83
CA VAL A 631 25.00 44.86 13.62
C VAL A 631 24.24 46.07 13.06
N GLN A 632 23.01 45.86 12.61
CA GLN A 632 22.13 46.87 12.05
C GLN A 632 20.94 47.16 12.96
N GLN A 633 20.58 48.44 13.08
CA GLN A 633 19.46 48.91 13.90
C GLN A 633 18.50 49.80 13.11
N LYS A 634 17.21 49.63 13.33
CA LYS A 634 16.09 50.42 12.79
C LYS A 634 15.21 50.89 13.93
N SER A 635 15.22 52.18 14.23
CA SER A 635 14.31 52.82 15.20
C SER A 635 13.13 53.53 14.51
N ALA A 636 13.38 54.13 13.34
CA ALA A 636 12.38 54.58 12.38
C ALA A 636 13.04 54.75 11.00
N GLY A 637 12.38 54.30 9.93
CA GLY A 637 12.90 54.41 8.57
C GLY A 637 13.76 53.21 8.15
N ALA A 638 14.98 53.48 7.70
CA ALA A 638 15.94 52.47 7.25
C ALA A 638 16.66 51.79 8.44
N PHE A 639 17.52 50.82 8.13
CA PHE A 639 18.55 50.35 9.05
C PHE A 639 19.80 51.22 8.93
N ASP A 640 20.40 51.55 10.07
CA ASP A 640 21.74 52.13 10.19
C ASP A 640 22.69 51.07 10.78
N ASP A 641 23.95 51.05 10.32
CA ASP A 641 25.01 50.22 10.89
C ASP A 641 25.45 50.77 12.26
N VAL A 642 25.32 49.98 13.33
CA VAL A 642 25.68 50.40 14.70
C VAL A 642 26.93 49.73 15.26
N GLY A 643 27.39 48.64 14.65
CA GLY A 643 28.65 48.00 15.02
C GLY A 643 29.09 46.90 14.04
N PHE A 644 30.30 46.40 14.23
CA PHE A 644 30.79 45.17 13.61
C PHE A 644 31.41 44.30 14.70
N VAL A 645 31.27 42.99 14.57
CA VAL A 645 31.85 41.98 15.46
C VAL A 645 32.58 40.96 14.61
N ASP A 646 33.90 40.92 14.76
CA ASP A 646 34.78 40.02 13.99
C ASP A 646 34.36 38.56 14.17
N GLY A 647 34.22 37.84 13.06
CA GLY A 647 33.94 36.41 13.03
C GLY A 647 35.20 35.56 13.21
N VAL A 648 35.06 34.25 13.03
CA VAL A 648 36.22 33.36 12.84
C VAL A 648 36.16 32.78 11.43
N VAL A 649 37.21 33.07 10.65
CA VAL A 649 37.37 32.73 9.23
C VAL A 649 36.82 31.35 8.87
N ASN A 650 37.25 30.30 9.57
CA ASN A 650 36.68 28.95 9.48
C ASN A 650 36.61 28.34 10.90
N SER A 651 35.47 27.80 11.31
CA SER A 651 35.25 27.21 12.63
C SER A 651 34.06 26.24 12.63
N VAL A 652 34.30 24.92 12.73
CA VAL A 652 33.24 23.92 12.92
C VAL A 652 32.69 23.85 14.36
N ASP A 653 33.32 24.56 15.31
CA ASP A 653 32.79 24.73 16.67
C ASP A 653 31.67 25.77 16.70
N LYS A 654 30.53 25.43 17.32
CA LYS A 654 29.45 26.36 17.65
C LYS A 654 29.97 27.56 18.46
N ARG A 655 29.80 28.77 17.93
CA ARG A 655 30.15 30.02 18.64
C ARG A 655 28.93 30.73 19.20
N THR A 656 29.19 31.72 20.04
CA THR A 656 28.14 32.58 20.61
C THR A 656 28.74 33.96 20.83
N TYR A 657 28.05 34.97 20.30
CA TYR A 657 28.46 36.36 20.29
C TYR A 657 27.48 37.21 21.09
N VAL A 658 27.99 38.28 21.69
CA VAL A 658 27.20 39.24 22.46
C VAL A 658 27.59 40.65 22.06
N TYR A 659 26.61 41.45 21.64
CA TYR A 659 26.78 42.88 21.35
C TYR A 659 25.80 43.71 22.18
N ARG A 660 26.23 44.86 22.71
CA ARG A 660 25.39 45.73 23.54
C ARG A 660 25.21 47.10 22.91
N VAL A 661 23.95 47.44 22.65
CA VAL A 661 23.54 48.74 22.13
C VAL A 661 23.01 49.58 23.31
N ASN A 662 23.60 50.76 23.50
CA ASN A 662 23.39 51.64 24.65
C ASN A 662 22.75 52.98 24.19
N ASP A 663 22.35 53.83 25.14
CA ASP A 663 21.81 55.18 24.89
C ASP A 663 20.60 55.24 23.93
N LEU A 664 19.77 54.19 23.95
CA LEU A 664 18.60 54.04 23.09
C LEU A 664 17.43 54.96 23.49
N ASP A 665 16.80 55.59 22.51
CA ASP A 665 15.53 56.33 22.66
C ASP A 665 14.40 55.41 23.17
N VAL A 666 13.38 55.98 23.83
CA VAL A 666 12.18 55.24 24.23
C VAL A 666 11.34 54.85 23.00
N GLY A 667 11.03 53.56 22.85
CA GLY A 667 10.21 53.03 21.76
C GLY A 667 10.68 51.67 21.24
N PRO A 668 10.09 51.15 20.16
CA PRO A 668 10.55 49.94 19.49
C PRO A 668 11.88 50.21 18.75
N HIS A 669 12.81 49.26 18.88
CA HIS A 669 14.02 49.16 18.07
C HIS A 669 14.08 47.76 17.48
N THR A 670 14.24 47.70 16.16
CA THR A 670 14.42 46.46 15.42
C THR A 670 15.87 46.30 15.05
N PHE A 671 16.41 45.09 15.21
CA PHE A 671 17.80 44.76 14.93
C PHE A 671 17.88 43.58 13.96
N ARG A 672 18.95 43.54 13.18
CA ARG A 672 19.35 42.38 12.35
C ARG A 672 20.88 42.34 12.25
N LEU A 673 21.39 41.20 11.82
CA LEU A 673 22.80 41.02 11.46
C LEU A 673 22.91 41.02 9.94
N GLU A 674 23.94 41.69 9.44
CA GLU A 674 24.47 41.51 8.08
C GLU A 674 25.80 40.78 8.23
N GLN A 675 25.82 39.48 7.94
CA GLN A 675 27.06 38.69 7.85
C GLN A 675 27.88 39.24 6.68
N VAL A 676 29.19 39.27 6.82
CA VAL A 676 30.14 39.68 5.77
C VAL A 676 31.22 38.63 5.68
N ASP A 677 31.44 38.10 4.48
CA ASP A 677 32.48 37.09 4.22
C ASP A 677 33.76 37.73 3.66
N LEU A 678 34.87 36.99 3.63
CA LEU A 678 36.19 37.52 3.27
C LEU A 678 36.31 37.99 1.81
N ASP A 679 35.43 37.50 0.92
CA ASP A 679 35.29 37.99 -0.46
C ASP A 679 34.45 39.28 -0.58
N GLY A 680 33.75 39.67 0.50
CA GLY A 680 32.87 40.83 0.56
C GLY A 680 31.41 40.56 0.19
N SER A 681 31.01 39.29 -0.01
CA SER A 681 29.60 38.90 -0.05
C SER A 681 28.93 39.01 1.33
N THR A 682 27.60 39.06 1.36
CA THR A 682 26.83 39.33 2.58
C THR A 682 25.51 38.58 2.64
N SER A 683 25.15 38.08 3.83
CA SER A 683 23.83 37.50 4.15
C SER A 683 23.11 38.32 5.24
N LEU A 684 21.80 38.13 5.42
CA LEU A 684 20.99 38.86 6.40
C LEU A 684 20.22 37.92 7.34
N SER A 685 20.20 38.25 8.63
CA SER A 685 19.36 37.56 9.62
C SER A 685 17.90 38.04 9.59
N ASP A 686 17.04 37.27 10.27
CA ASP A 686 15.75 37.72 10.74
C ASP A 686 15.81 39.03 11.56
N GLU A 687 14.70 39.76 11.56
CA GLU A 687 14.52 41.00 12.33
C GLU A 687 13.97 40.73 13.75
N VAL A 688 14.76 41.03 14.79
CA VAL A 688 14.31 40.97 16.20
C VAL A 688 13.96 42.36 16.72
N THR A 689 12.83 42.52 17.44
CA THR A 689 12.36 43.83 17.91
C THR A 689 12.20 43.88 19.43
N VAL A 690 12.82 44.87 20.07
CA VAL A 690 12.73 45.14 21.51
C VAL A 690 12.19 46.55 21.75
N SER A 691 11.28 46.70 22.72
CA SER A 691 10.76 48.02 23.12
C SER A 691 11.49 48.55 24.35
N VAL A 692 12.25 49.63 24.18
CA VAL A 692 13.00 50.29 25.25
C VAL A 692 12.05 51.12 26.12
N GLY A 693 12.00 50.78 27.40
CA GLY A 693 11.07 51.34 28.37
C GLY A 693 11.51 52.68 28.99
N LEU A 694 10.54 53.40 29.53
CA LEU A 694 10.75 54.64 30.27
C LEU A 694 11.37 54.40 31.66
N LYS A 695 12.51 55.06 31.95
CA LYS A 695 13.10 55.14 33.29
C LYS A 695 12.18 55.82 34.32
N GLY A 696 11.26 56.69 33.89
CA GLY A 696 10.40 57.49 34.76
C GLY A 696 8.92 57.50 34.35
N ALA A 697 8.16 58.48 34.87
CA ALA A 697 6.77 58.73 34.43
C ALA A 697 6.69 59.39 33.04
N TYR A 698 7.77 60.03 32.62
CA TYR A 698 7.95 60.71 31.35
C TYR A 698 9.45 60.78 31.01
N GLU A 699 9.77 61.06 29.76
CA GLU A 699 11.13 61.36 29.30
C GLU A 699 11.08 62.43 28.21
N VAL A 700 12.11 63.28 28.16
CA VAL A 700 12.24 64.37 27.18
C VAL A 700 13.69 64.41 26.73
N SER A 701 13.98 64.06 25.48
CA SER A 701 15.37 63.98 25.00
C SER A 701 16.04 65.36 24.89
N PRO A 702 17.37 65.43 24.69
CA PRO A 702 18.05 66.69 24.39
C PRO A 702 17.54 67.32 23.09
N VAL A 703 17.54 68.65 23.02
CA VAL A 703 17.29 69.37 21.76
C VAL A 703 18.52 69.25 20.86
N SER A 704 18.34 68.77 19.64
CA SER A 704 19.41 68.55 18.68
C SER A 704 19.05 69.06 17.26
N PRO A 705 19.96 69.77 16.55
CA PRO A 705 21.20 70.37 17.07
C PRO A 705 20.91 71.51 18.05
N ASN A 706 21.89 71.82 18.91
CA ASN A 706 21.83 72.94 19.86
C ASN A 706 23.25 73.51 20.01
N PRO A 707 23.56 74.71 19.48
CA PRO A 707 22.63 75.72 18.99
C PRO A 707 21.83 75.35 17.73
N VAL A 708 20.61 75.90 17.64
CA VAL A 708 19.68 75.73 16.51
C VAL A 708 20.02 76.75 15.41
N SER A 709 20.40 76.26 14.24
CA SER A 709 20.76 77.07 13.05
C SER A 709 19.64 77.17 12.00
N ASP A 710 18.68 76.24 11.97
CA ASP A 710 17.50 76.32 11.11
C ASP A 710 16.33 75.52 11.70
N ARG A 711 16.51 74.20 11.86
CA ARG A 711 15.60 73.32 12.60
C ARG A 711 16.35 72.58 13.69
N ALA A 712 15.63 72.24 14.75
CA ALA A 712 16.05 71.26 15.75
C ALA A 712 14.84 70.43 16.20
N GLU A 713 15.11 69.29 16.80
CA GLU A 713 14.10 68.37 17.31
C GLU A 713 14.47 67.87 18.70
N PHE A 714 13.46 67.45 19.45
CA PHE A 714 13.57 66.63 20.63
C PHE A 714 12.35 65.72 20.69
N LYS A 715 12.45 64.61 21.43
CA LYS A 715 11.38 63.63 21.59
C LYS A 715 10.79 63.74 22.99
N VAL A 716 9.49 63.51 23.11
CA VAL A 716 8.75 63.44 24.39
C VAL A 716 8.04 62.09 24.47
N ALA A 717 8.26 61.36 25.57
CA ALA A 717 7.59 60.09 25.84
C ALA A 717 6.92 60.12 27.22
N VAL A 718 5.79 59.44 27.37
CA VAL A 718 4.99 59.38 28.61
C VAL A 718 4.67 57.93 29.00
N LYS A 719 4.55 57.64 30.29
CA LYS A 719 4.33 56.26 30.79
C LYS A 719 2.86 55.83 30.79
N SER A 720 1.95 56.80 30.87
CA SER A 720 0.51 56.64 30.70
C SER A 720 0.03 57.57 29.60
N GLN A 721 -1.03 57.20 28.88
CA GLN A 721 -1.73 58.15 28.01
C GLN A 721 -2.16 59.36 28.83
N GLN A 722 -1.90 60.56 28.30
CA GLN A 722 -2.29 61.83 28.91
C GLN A 722 -2.18 62.97 27.89
N ARG A 723 -2.84 64.08 28.18
CA ARG A 723 -2.59 65.33 27.44
C ARG A 723 -1.24 65.92 27.82
N VAL A 724 -0.43 66.25 26.83
CA VAL A 724 0.86 66.94 26.97
C VAL A 724 0.80 68.26 26.22
N VAL A 725 1.26 69.33 26.89
CA VAL A 725 1.42 70.67 26.31
C VAL A 725 2.90 71.04 26.31
N VAL A 726 3.37 71.54 25.18
CA VAL A 726 4.77 71.92 24.96
C VAL A 726 4.85 73.36 24.49
N GLU A 727 5.51 74.21 25.26
CA GLU A 727 5.55 75.66 25.07
C GLU A 727 6.98 76.19 25.04
N LEU A 728 7.26 77.07 24.07
CA LEU A 728 8.52 77.78 23.92
C LEU A 728 8.42 79.17 24.55
N PHE A 729 9.37 79.49 25.43
CA PHE A 729 9.51 80.77 26.11
C PHE A 729 10.85 81.45 25.77
N ASP A 730 10.86 82.79 25.77
CA ASP A 730 12.09 83.57 25.67
C ASP A 730 12.80 83.76 27.02
N ALA A 731 13.96 84.41 27.01
CA ALA A 731 14.74 84.71 28.21
C ALA A 731 14.07 85.67 29.22
N LEU A 732 12.91 86.27 28.88
CA LEU A 732 12.09 87.09 29.77
C LEU A 732 10.87 86.32 30.32
N GLY A 733 10.75 85.03 30.02
CA GLY A 733 9.62 84.20 30.42
C GLY A 733 8.33 84.49 29.64
N ARG A 734 8.40 85.15 28.48
CA ARG A 734 7.24 85.38 27.61
C ARG A 734 7.05 84.16 26.70
N ARG A 735 5.83 83.62 26.63
CA ARG A 735 5.51 82.51 25.72
C ARG A 735 5.57 83.01 24.27
N VAL A 736 6.44 82.39 23.48
CA VAL A 736 6.68 82.71 22.06
C VAL A 736 5.81 81.86 21.15
N ARG A 737 5.72 80.55 21.41
CA ARG A 737 4.98 79.59 20.55
C ARG A 737 4.60 78.35 21.36
N THR A 738 3.38 77.83 21.18
CA THR A 738 3.05 76.45 21.58
C THR A 738 3.53 75.53 20.46
N LEU A 739 4.37 74.55 20.78
CA LEU A 739 5.00 73.61 19.84
C LEU A 739 4.15 72.35 19.64
N TYR A 740 3.45 71.91 20.69
CA TYR A 740 2.54 70.78 20.69
C TYR A 740 1.48 70.97 21.80
N ASP A 741 0.26 70.52 21.54
CA ASP A 741 -0.82 70.43 22.54
C ASP A 741 -1.77 69.29 22.10
N GLY A 742 -1.78 68.17 22.83
CA GLY A 742 -2.54 66.99 22.44
C GLY A 742 -2.31 65.75 23.30
N GLU A 743 -2.97 64.65 22.95
CA GLU A 743 -2.84 63.34 23.59
C GLU A 743 -1.58 62.60 23.14
N MET A 744 -0.69 62.27 24.08
CA MET A 744 0.46 61.39 23.82
C MET A 744 0.17 59.97 24.31
N ARG A 745 0.49 58.96 23.48
CA ARG A 745 0.33 57.53 23.81
C ARG A 745 1.48 57.03 24.71
N PRO A 746 1.23 56.02 25.57
CA PRO A 746 2.27 55.48 26.44
C PRO A 746 3.38 54.81 25.65
N GLY A 747 4.62 54.92 26.14
CA GLY A 747 5.79 54.17 25.62
C GLY A 747 6.24 54.52 24.19
N THR A 748 5.65 55.52 23.55
CA THR A 748 6.04 56.00 22.22
C THR A 748 6.71 57.37 22.34
N ALA A 749 7.91 57.52 21.77
CA ALA A 749 8.56 58.83 21.64
C ALA A 749 7.89 59.68 20.55
N HIS A 750 7.25 60.77 20.95
CA HIS A 750 6.65 61.75 20.04
C HIS A 750 7.67 62.84 19.66
N PRO A 751 8.04 63.02 18.38
CA PRO A 751 8.96 64.06 17.96
C PRO A 751 8.30 65.44 18.00
N VAL A 752 9.05 66.46 18.45
CA VAL A 752 8.59 67.87 18.50
C VAL A 752 9.63 68.77 17.86
N THR A 753 9.31 69.28 16.66
CA THR A 753 10.22 70.10 15.86
C THR A 753 10.17 71.59 16.24
N VAL A 754 11.33 72.24 16.28
CA VAL A 754 11.53 73.67 16.47
C VAL A 754 12.13 74.27 15.20
N GLN A 755 11.35 75.06 14.46
CA GLN A 755 11.84 75.87 13.35
C GLN A 755 12.29 77.27 13.83
N ARG A 756 13.45 77.73 13.35
CA ARG A 756 14.07 79.04 13.65
C ARG A 756 13.37 80.22 12.99
N ALA A 757 12.69 80.03 11.86
CA ALA A 757 12.29 81.10 10.93
C ALA A 757 11.57 82.34 11.54
N SER A 758 10.95 82.22 12.71
CA SER A 758 10.28 83.31 13.44
C SER A 758 10.97 83.75 14.74
N LEU A 759 12.25 83.40 14.95
CA LEU A 759 12.95 83.48 16.23
C LEU A 759 14.32 84.18 16.06
N THR A 760 14.65 85.13 16.94
CA THR A 760 15.95 85.81 16.98
C THR A 760 17.00 84.99 17.72
N SER A 761 18.29 85.25 17.49
CA SER A 761 19.39 84.68 18.27
C SER A 761 19.21 84.94 19.78
N GLY A 762 19.58 83.95 20.62
CA GLY A 762 19.47 84.06 22.07
C GLY A 762 19.12 82.74 22.77
N HIS A 763 18.84 82.83 24.07
CA HIS A 763 18.40 81.70 24.90
C HIS A 763 16.88 81.56 24.92
N TYR A 764 16.42 80.31 24.81
CA TYR A 764 15.01 79.95 24.90
C TYR A 764 14.82 78.74 25.81
N PHE A 765 13.63 78.63 26.37
CA PHE A 765 13.23 77.57 27.29
C PHE A 765 12.00 76.85 26.75
N ILE A 766 12.13 75.55 26.52
CA ILE A 766 11.01 74.67 26.17
C ILE A 766 10.48 74.08 27.48
N ARG A 767 9.24 74.42 27.83
CA ARG A 767 8.49 73.78 28.91
C ARG A 767 7.66 72.64 28.34
N VAL A 768 7.81 71.44 28.89
CA VAL A 768 6.94 70.29 28.62
C VAL A 768 6.13 70.04 29.88
N GLN A 769 4.81 69.93 29.77
CA GLN A 769 3.91 69.67 30.89
C GLN A 769 2.86 68.63 30.50
N GLY A 770 2.78 67.56 31.30
CA GLY A 770 1.67 66.60 31.29
C GLY A 770 0.77 66.79 32.53
N GLU A 771 -0.01 65.77 32.85
CA GLU A 771 -0.97 65.81 33.97
C GLU A 771 -0.26 65.76 35.34
N GLY A 772 0.76 64.90 35.46
CA GLY A 772 1.51 64.69 36.70
C GLY A 772 2.91 65.30 36.73
N PHE A 773 3.34 66.01 35.69
CA PHE A 773 4.72 66.52 35.58
C PHE A 773 4.84 67.83 34.80
N ALA A 774 5.88 68.59 35.13
CA ALA A 774 6.40 69.67 34.27
C ALA A 774 7.93 69.65 34.29
N THR A 775 8.56 69.84 33.14
CA THR A 775 10.02 69.93 32.98
C THR A 775 10.39 71.06 32.03
N THR A 776 11.66 71.44 31.98
CA THR A 776 12.15 72.51 31.10
C THR A 776 13.52 72.17 30.51
N ARG A 777 13.63 72.24 29.17
CA ARG A 777 14.89 72.12 28.43
C ARG A 777 15.31 73.51 27.92
N ARG A 778 16.62 73.81 27.96
CA ARG A 778 17.19 75.07 27.44
C ARG A 778 17.82 74.84 26.06
N MET A 779 17.49 75.69 25.10
CA MET A 779 18.14 75.74 23.79
C MET A 779 18.76 77.11 23.51
N VAL A 780 19.69 77.17 22.57
CA VAL A 780 20.27 78.41 22.05
C VAL A 780 19.92 78.51 20.56
N ILE A 781 19.54 79.70 20.11
CA ILE A 781 19.43 80.01 18.68
C ILE A 781 20.59 80.92 18.29
N VAL A 782 21.21 80.62 17.15
CA VAL A 782 22.24 81.44 16.50
C VAL A 782 21.77 81.74 15.07
N GLN A 783 22.21 82.89 14.53
CA GLN A 783 21.99 83.34 13.15
C GLN A 783 23.30 83.29 12.38
#